data_AF-D5EQ78-F1
#
_entry.id   AF-D5EQ78-F1
#
_cell.length_a   1.000
_cell.length_b   1.000
_cell.length_c   1.000
_cell.angle_alpha   90.00
_cell.angle_beta   90.00
_cell.angle_gamma   90.00
#
_symmetry.space_group_name_H-M   'P 1'
#
loop_
_entity.id
_entity.type
_entity.pdbx_description
1 polymer ?
#
loop_
_entity_poly.entity_id
_entity_poly.type
_entity_poly.pdbx_seq_one_letter_code
_entity_poly.pdbx_strand_id
1 'polypeptide(L)'
;MNSQPKHHHTNHRFQIAMFRSLFLLPVCLLAASLNASEINQTIHQLASEDYALRNEARSDLMQRFAKASQAPVDSSRIEALEQACIQALKQDLPLTERLYLIRILGLYASPSAAESLIPLLQDSDPQIQVRVISTLARIGNDTTDTALLDAFKSAPQEQQSLYFDALAMLEQPEATSLLVQALKAPDPAQAVLAAQSLGKAQIESAVPPLLNARETENAQLQVSIDQALLHFHLDAATAQRLLQSSKSASIRNGAFSQLLKLDAEAAELELQGYLKTPDALGRSLLIRTAMHEGSARLRGNLVQQLAALSVDDQWILLAAIAELELNNYEAELLDLYASAESPLKGALTETLGLVGGDASFEVLYSAFEAAPDDPTIALALSRLQAPAVDQRALQTLANSTDTQARISAINLLQLRNTEGTTALLNRIVLETDDSELKKAVFKGLENIGNFDSVEAFIQLINQKDPLMRPAQQSLKRLSVSFDAPHYLWTEHYLPALQSAQSDTDRIPLILILDGVAGRRTLDYLEASATSAKSSTELSEAAIRTLLRWPNYDSGDFWLSIILSDQASAKNRSNAERSLKRLHTNKDILGDKKDKMELSVRIVQQVNDPELKAMVIGSYENGLHWQERVHIRHIFKPLKSDPDVGERVAALLDF
;
A
#
# COMPACT_ATOMS: atom_id res chain seq x y z
N MET A 1 27.88 33.56 69.97
CA MET A 1 26.52 34.11 69.79
C MET A 1 25.62 32.97 69.31
N ASN A 2 24.59 32.66 70.11
CA ASN A 2 23.31 31.94 69.89
C ASN A 2 23.29 30.68 69.01
N SER A 3 22.67 29.55 69.35
CA SER A 3 21.69 29.18 70.40
C SER A 3 21.53 27.64 70.45
N GLN A 4 21.20 27.10 71.64
CA GLN A 4 20.80 25.71 71.97
C GLN A 4 19.35 25.36 71.50
N PRO A 5 18.73 24.17 71.79
CA PRO A 5 19.19 22.76 72.02
C PRO A 5 18.25 21.63 71.43
N LYS A 6 18.63 20.31 71.46
CA LYS A 6 18.04 19.15 72.23
C LYS A 6 18.19 17.85 71.40
N HIS A 7 18.32 16.58 71.85
CA HIS A 7 18.42 15.87 73.14
C HIS A 7 18.98 14.43 72.89
N HIS A 8 19.65 13.87 73.91
CA HIS A 8 19.82 12.45 74.31
C HIS A 8 20.26 11.33 73.33
N HIS A 9 21.33 10.62 73.70
CA HIS A 9 21.42 9.16 73.52
C HIS A 9 22.46 8.49 74.44
N THR A 10 22.25 7.18 74.65
CA THR A 10 23.13 6.16 75.28
C THR A 10 23.11 6.16 76.82
N ASN A 11 22.86 5.03 77.50
CA ASN A 11 23.54 3.75 77.39
C ASN A 11 22.71 2.62 78.05
N HIS A 12 22.56 1.46 77.40
CA HIS A 12 22.58 0.13 78.03
C HIS A 12 22.83 -0.95 76.96
N ARG A 13 24.11 -1.26 76.75
CA ARG A 13 24.59 -2.49 76.10
C ARG A 13 24.53 -3.63 77.12
N PHE A 14 24.27 -4.85 76.61
CA PHE A 14 24.10 -6.15 77.29
C PHE A 14 22.68 -6.53 77.73
N GLN A 15 21.79 -6.77 76.74
CA GLN A 15 20.78 -7.84 76.81
C GLN A 15 19.99 -8.07 75.49
N ILE A 16 20.62 -8.05 74.30
CA ILE A 16 19.92 -8.41 73.05
C ILE A 16 20.87 -9.17 72.11
N ALA A 17 21.21 -10.41 72.46
CA ALA A 17 22.03 -11.29 71.62
C ALA A 17 21.39 -12.67 71.38
N MET A 18 20.09 -12.86 71.68
CA MET A 18 19.44 -14.19 71.57
C MET A 18 18.08 -14.19 70.87
N PHE A 19 17.71 -13.15 70.11
CA PHE A 19 16.37 -13.04 69.52
C PHE A 19 16.29 -12.64 68.03
N ARG A 20 17.41 -12.68 67.29
CA ARG A 20 17.42 -12.29 65.86
C ARG A 20 17.62 -13.42 64.85
N SER A 21 17.76 -14.68 65.28
CA SER A 21 17.95 -15.84 64.41
C SER A 21 16.70 -16.70 64.18
N LEU A 22 15.50 -16.32 64.68
CA LEU A 22 14.29 -17.13 64.54
C LEU A 22 13.18 -16.56 63.62
N PHE A 23 13.35 -15.37 63.02
CA PHE A 23 12.28 -14.73 62.23
C PHE A 23 12.50 -14.71 60.70
N LEU A 24 13.62 -15.21 60.17
CA LEU A 24 13.87 -15.27 58.72
C LEU A 24 13.45 -16.60 58.07
N LEU A 25 13.45 -17.71 58.81
CA LEU A 25 13.02 -19.02 58.32
C LEU A 25 11.49 -19.14 58.04
N PRO A 26 10.58 -18.59 58.88
CA PRO A 26 9.14 -18.70 58.60
C PRO A 26 8.70 -17.88 57.40
N VAL A 27 9.34 -16.74 57.13
CA VAL A 27 8.95 -15.81 56.06
C VAL A 27 9.37 -16.32 54.67
N CYS A 28 10.55 -16.94 54.55
CA CYS A 28 10.96 -17.60 53.31
C CYS A 28 10.13 -18.88 53.02
N LEU A 29 9.75 -19.64 54.04
CA LEU A 29 8.84 -20.80 53.89
C LEU A 29 7.42 -20.38 53.51
N LEU A 30 6.89 -19.30 54.11
CA LEU A 30 5.57 -18.74 53.78
C LEU A 30 5.51 -18.20 52.35
N ALA A 31 6.51 -17.43 51.92
CA ALA A 31 6.59 -16.89 50.55
C ALA A 31 6.76 -17.97 49.48
N ALA A 32 7.51 -19.05 49.78
CA ALA A 32 7.60 -20.23 48.90
C ALA A 32 6.27 -20.99 48.83
N SER A 33 5.55 -21.12 49.95
CA SER A 33 4.24 -21.81 50.00
C SER A 33 3.10 -21.06 49.29
N LEU A 34 3.07 -19.72 49.38
CA LEU A 34 2.10 -18.86 48.68
C LEU A 34 2.31 -18.93 47.17
N ASN A 35 3.57 -18.91 46.74
CA ASN A 35 3.95 -19.00 45.34
C ASN A 35 3.63 -20.38 44.71
N ALA A 36 3.74 -21.47 45.47
CA ALA A 36 3.39 -22.80 44.99
C ALA A 36 1.87 -22.99 44.86
N SER A 37 1.07 -22.42 45.79
CA SER A 37 -0.40 -22.50 45.68
C SER A 37 -0.94 -21.66 44.52
N GLU A 38 -0.34 -20.50 44.25
CA GLU A 38 -0.70 -19.66 43.09
C GLU A 38 -0.40 -20.35 41.77
N ILE A 39 0.77 -20.98 41.60
CA ILE A 39 1.10 -21.71 40.36
C ILE A 39 0.14 -22.89 40.16
N ASN A 40 -0.17 -23.64 41.22
CA ASN A 40 -1.13 -24.73 41.15
C ASN A 40 -2.55 -24.25 40.80
N GLN A 41 -2.93 -23.06 41.27
CA GLN A 41 -4.21 -22.44 40.89
C GLN A 41 -4.21 -22.03 39.41
N THR A 42 -3.15 -21.38 38.91
CA THR A 42 -3.01 -21.04 37.49
C THR A 42 -3.09 -22.31 36.63
N ILE A 43 -2.39 -23.38 37.05
CA ILE A 43 -2.44 -24.68 36.35
C ILE A 43 -3.85 -25.29 36.38
N HIS A 44 -4.55 -25.24 37.51
CA HIS A 44 -5.94 -25.71 37.58
C HIS A 44 -6.87 -24.90 36.66
N GLN A 45 -6.65 -23.58 36.55
CA GLN A 45 -7.43 -22.71 35.66
C GLN A 45 -7.14 -22.97 34.16
N LEU A 46 -5.98 -23.53 33.80
CA LEU A 46 -5.73 -23.99 32.44
C LEU A 46 -6.75 -25.06 32.02
N ALA A 47 -7.18 -25.94 32.92
CA ALA A 47 -8.18 -26.98 32.62
C ALA A 47 -9.63 -26.45 32.58
N SER A 48 -9.87 -25.16 32.78
CA SER A 48 -11.22 -24.57 32.83
C SER A 48 -11.94 -24.67 31.48
N GLU A 49 -13.21 -25.09 31.48
CA GLU A 49 -14.07 -25.03 30.29
C GLU A 49 -14.32 -23.59 29.81
N ASP A 50 -14.20 -22.60 30.70
CA ASP A 50 -14.27 -21.17 30.35
C ASP A 50 -13.02 -20.74 29.57
N TYR A 51 -13.22 -20.35 28.31
CA TYR A 51 -12.17 -19.87 27.42
C TYR A 51 -11.42 -18.66 27.98
N ALA A 52 -12.11 -17.70 28.60
CA ALA A 52 -11.51 -16.47 29.10
C ALA A 52 -10.56 -16.79 30.27
N LEU A 53 -11.03 -17.57 31.25
CA LEU A 53 -10.21 -18.00 32.40
C LEU A 53 -9.00 -18.83 31.96
N ARG A 54 -9.19 -19.73 31.00
CA ARG A 54 -8.11 -20.53 30.42
C ARG A 54 -7.07 -19.66 29.73
N ASN A 55 -7.48 -18.68 28.94
CA ASN A 55 -6.56 -17.81 28.21
C ASN A 55 -5.82 -16.84 29.15
N GLU A 56 -6.49 -16.37 30.20
CA GLU A 56 -5.86 -15.59 31.27
C GLU A 56 -4.77 -16.42 31.97
N ALA A 57 -5.07 -17.67 32.35
CA ALA A 57 -4.10 -18.58 32.95
C ALA A 57 -2.90 -18.86 32.04
N ARG A 58 -3.12 -19.00 30.71
CA ARG A 58 -2.03 -19.11 29.73
C ARG A 58 -1.15 -17.86 29.72
N SER A 59 -1.77 -16.68 29.65
CA SER A 59 -1.03 -15.41 29.68
C SER A 59 -0.22 -15.24 30.97
N ASP A 60 -0.82 -15.53 32.12
CA ASP A 60 -0.17 -15.48 33.43
C ASP A 60 1.04 -16.42 33.50
N LEU A 61 0.86 -17.69 33.09
CA LEU A 61 1.96 -18.67 33.10
C LEU A 61 3.12 -18.22 32.21
N MET A 62 2.84 -17.75 30.99
CA MET A 62 3.87 -17.25 30.07
C MET A 62 4.60 -16.02 30.64
N GLN A 63 3.87 -15.07 31.24
CA GLN A 63 4.47 -13.89 31.86
C GLN A 63 5.36 -14.25 33.05
N ARG A 64 4.98 -15.25 33.85
CA ARG A 64 5.80 -15.75 34.97
C ARG A 64 7.13 -16.32 34.49
N PHE A 65 7.12 -17.16 33.45
CA PHE A 65 8.34 -17.67 32.83
C PHE A 65 9.20 -16.55 32.23
N ALA A 66 8.58 -15.64 31.47
CA ALA A 66 9.28 -14.53 30.85
C ALA A 66 9.96 -13.62 31.90
N LYS A 67 9.25 -13.30 32.99
CA LYS A 67 9.79 -12.48 34.08
C LYS A 67 10.93 -13.18 34.82
N ALA A 68 10.82 -14.48 35.09
CA ALA A 68 11.86 -15.24 35.75
C ALA A 68 13.13 -15.39 34.87
N SER A 69 12.96 -15.32 33.55
CA SER A 69 14.05 -15.39 32.57
C SER A 69 14.73 -14.03 32.28
N GLN A 70 14.22 -12.92 32.83
CA GLN A 70 14.85 -11.60 32.70
C GLN A 70 16.07 -11.46 33.60
N ALA A 71 17.04 -10.61 33.23
CA ALA A 71 18.25 -10.38 34.02
C ALA A 71 17.96 -9.53 35.29
N PRO A 72 18.45 -9.93 36.48
CA PRO A 72 19.17 -11.18 36.76
C PRO A 72 18.24 -12.40 36.77
N VAL A 73 18.65 -13.47 36.08
CA VAL A 73 17.84 -14.70 35.92
C VAL A 73 17.56 -15.33 37.28
N ASP A 74 16.29 -15.63 37.54
CA ASP A 74 15.86 -16.32 38.76
C ASP A 74 15.70 -17.82 38.49
N SER A 75 16.82 -18.54 38.48
CA SER A 75 16.87 -19.99 38.22
C SER A 75 15.98 -20.79 39.17
N SER A 76 15.90 -20.39 40.44
CA SER A 76 15.06 -21.07 41.43
C SER A 76 13.57 -20.99 41.10
N ARG A 77 13.14 -19.84 40.56
CA ARG A 77 11.76 -19.61 40.13
C ARG A 77 11.45 -20.36 38.84
N ILE A 78 12.39 -20.43 37.92
CA ILE A 78 12.27 -21.21 36.67
C ILE A 78 12.10 -22.70 37.03
N GLU A 79 12.98 -23.25 37.86
CA GLU A 79 12.90 -24.66 38.30
C GLU A 79 11.55 -24.97 38.96
N ALA A 80 11.04 -24.08 39.82
CA ALA A 80 9.73 -24.26 40.45
C ALA A 80 8.57 -24.26 39.43
N LEU A 81 8.63 -23.38 38.42
CA LEU A 81 7.63 -23.32 37.36
C LEU A 81 7.69 -24.56 36.45
N GLU A 82 8.90 -25.03 36.12
CA GLU A 82 9.14 -26.27 35.36
C GLU A 82 8.55 -27.47 36.09
N GLN A 83 8.90 -27.65 37.37
CA GLN A 83 8.40 -28.76 38.19
C GLN A 83 6.87 -28.76 38.28
N ALA A 84 6.25 -27.59 38.43
CA ALA A 84 4.81 -27.48 38.46
C ALA A 84 4.17 -27.91 37.13
N CYS A 85 4.72 -27.47 35.99
CA CYS A 85 4.24 -27.88 34.67
C CYS A 85 4.43 -29.39 34.43
N ILE A 86 5.59 -29.94 34.80
CA ILE A 86 5.89 -31.38 34.70
C ILE A 86 4.92 -32.20 35.56
N GLN A 87 4.64 -31.74 36.79
CA GLN A 87 3.71 -32.42 37.67
C GLN A 87 2.27 -32.36 37.13
N ALA A 88 1.88 -31.23 36.54
CA ALA A 88 0.58 -31.06 35.90
C ALA A 88 0.39 -31.98 34.70
N LEU A 89 1.44 -32.19 33.88
CA LEU A 89 1.42 -33.11 32.75
C LEU A 89 1.16 -34.58 33.14
N LYS A 90 1.38 -34.95 34.41
CA LYS A 90 1.07 -36.28 34.95
C LYS A 90 -0.39 -36.41 35.41
N GLN A 91 -1.14 -35.32 35.46
CA GLN A 91 -2.56 -35.30 35.82
C GLN A 91 -3.43 -35.46 34.56
N ASP A 92 -4.72 -35.76 34.77
CA ASP A 92 -5.72 -35.82 33.70
C ASP A 92 -6.10 -34.40 33.25
N LEU A 93 -5.28 -33.82 32.37
CA LEU A 93 -5.51 -32.54 31.75
C LEU A 93 -6.07 -32.72 30.33
N PRO A 94 -6.96 -31.84 29.85
CA PRO A 94 -7.41 -31.91 28.47
C PRO A 94 -6.24 -31.69 27.49
N LEU A 95 -6.35 -32.27 26.29
CA LEU A 95 -5.27 -32.32 25.30
C LEU A 95 -4.67 -30.93 24.99
N THR A 96 -5.52 -29.92 24.82
CA THR A 96 -5.10 -28.56 24.49
C THR A 96 -4.17 -27.97 25.56
N GLU A 97 -4.42 -28.29 26.82
CA GLU A 97 -3.66 -27.82 27.98
C GLU A 97 -2.33 -28.56 28.08
N ARG A 98 -2.35 -29.88 27.87
CA ARG A 98 -1.12 -30.69 27.80
C ARG A 98 -0.19 -30.16 26.71
N LEU A 99 -0.72 -29.90 25.50
CA LEU A 99 0.03 -29.31 24.39
C LEU A 99 0.59 -27.93 24.71
N TYR A 100 -0.18 -27.10 25.41
CA TYR A 100 0.26 -25.77 25.83
C TYR A 100 1.41 -25.84 26.85
N LEU A 101 1.31 -26.71 27.85
CA LEU A 101 2.36 -26.90 28.85
C LEU A 101 3.66 -27.41 28.20
N ILE A 102 3.58 -28.38 27.29
CA ILE A 102 4.76 -28.86 26.56
C ILE A 102 5.39 -27.74 25.73
N ARG A 103 4.57 -26.90 25.07
CA ARG A 103 5.06 -25.72 24.34
C ARG A 103 5.79 -24.74 25.25
N ILE A 104 5.22 -24.42 26.41
CA ILE A 104 5.82 -23.49 27.38
C ILE A 104 7.14 -24.05 27.91
N LEU A 105 7.17 -25.33 28.29
CA LEU A 105 8.41 -26.00 28.68
C LEU A 105 9.43 -25.93 27.54
N GLY A 106 9.05 -26.18 26.30
CA GLY A 106 9.99 -26.02 25.20
C GLY A 106 10.58 -24.62 25.07
N LEU A 107 9.82 -23.56 25.37
CA LEU A 107 10.29 -22.17 25.23
C LEU A 107 11.23 -21.72 26.35
N TYR A 108 11.06 -22.25 27.56
CA TYR A 108 11.71 -21.72 28.76
C TYR A 108 12.44 -22.76 29.61
N ALA A 109 12.27 -24.06 29.35
CA ALA A 109 12.81 -25.10 30.21
C ALA A 109 14.33 -25.20 30.12
N SER A 110 14.93 -25.48 31.27
CA SER A 110 16.30 -25.91 31.42
C SER A 110 16.52 -27.26 30.71
N PRO A 111 17.75 -27.54 30.23
CA PRO A 111 18.10 -28.85 29.66
C PRO A 111 17.75 -30.03 30.58
N SER A 112 17.88 -29.88 31.90
CA SER A 112 17.54 -30.93 32.87
C SER A 112 16.03 -31.17 33.00
N ALA A 113 15.21 -30.11 32.97
CA ALA A 113 13.76 -30.26 32.98
C ALA A 113 13.21 -30.90 31.69
N ALA A 114 13.91 -30.71 30.57
CA ALA A 114 13.56 -31.35 29.30
C ALA A 114 13.58 -32.88 29.36
N GLU A 115 14.47 -33.47 30.17
CA GLU A 115 14.54 -34.92 30.37
C GLU A 115 13.23 -35.50 30.92
N SER A 116 12.48 -34.70 31.68
CA SER A 116 11.17 -35.11 32.21
C SER A 116 10.08 -35.24 31.13
N LEU A 117 10.32 -34.73 29.92
CA LEU A 117 9.42 -34.90 28.78
C LEU A 117 9.68 -36.19 27.98
N ILE A 118 10.84 -36.84 28.16
CA ILE A 118 11.21 -38.07 27.44
C ILE A 118 10.14 -39.16 27.53
N PRO A 119 9.50 -39.45 28.68
CA PRO A 119 8.45 -40.46 28.76
C PRO A 119 7.25 -40.18 27.83
N LEU A 120 6.99 -38.92 27.47
CA LEU A 120 5.89 -38.51 26.61
C LEU A 120 6.17 -38.76 25.11
N LEU A 121 7.37 -39.22 24.74
CA LEU A 121 7.63 -39.74 23.39
C LEU A 121 6.80 -40.99 23.07
N GLN A 122 6.34 -41.71 24.11
CA GLN A 122 5.51 -42.90 24.01
C GLN A 122 4.05 -42.64 24.44
N ASP A 123 3.62 -41.37 24.46
CA ASP A 123 2.24 -41.01 24.83
C ASP A 123 1.23 -41.61 23.84
N SER A 124 0.04 -42.01 24.29
CA SER A 124 -0.96 -42.60 23.40
C SER A 124 -1.59 -41.58 22.44
N ASP A 125 -1.47 -40.28 22.71
CA ASP A 125 -1.96 -39.23 21.83
C ASP A 125 -0.87 -38.76 20.82
N PRO A 126 -1.08 -38.93 19.51
CA PRO A 126 -0.10 -38.55 18.49
C PRO A 126 0.25 -37.04 18.49
N GLN A 127 -0.67 -36.16 18.91
CA GLN A 127 -0.37 -34.72 18.97
C GLN A 127 0.62 -34.41 20.09
N ILE A 128 0.54 -35.14 21.20
CA ILE A 128 1.51 -35.04 22.30
C ILE A 128 2.87 -35.52 21.80
N GLN A 129 2.93 -36.68 21.16
CA GLN A 129 4.19 -37.22 20.62
C GLN A 129 4.88 -36.20 19.69
N VAL A 130 4.18 -35.69 18.66
CA VAL A 130 4.74 -34.70 17.71
C VAL A 130 5.21 -33.43 18.42
N ARG A 131 4.44 -32.95 19.40
CA ARG A 131 4.81 -31.75 20.17
C ARG A 131 6.04 -32.00 21.04
N VAL A 132 6.17 -33.17 21.65
CA VAL A 132 7.31 -33.55 22.48
C VAL A 132 8.56 -33.73 21.63
N ILE A 133 8.46 -34.44 20.50
CA ILE A 133 9.55 -34.63 19.53
C ILE A 133 10.16 -33.28 19.13
N SER A 134 9.32 -32.36 18.65
CA SER A 134 9.75 -31.01 18.26
C SER A 134 10.26 -30.15 19.42
N THR A 135 9.76 -30.39 20.64
CA THR A 135 10.19 -29.67 21.83
C THR A 135 11.57 -30.12 22.29
N LEU A 136 11.81 -31.43 22.36
CA LEU A 136 13.10 -32.00 22.75
C LEU A 136 14.20 -31.61 21.75
N ALA A 137 13.94 -31.71 20.44
CA ALA A 137 14.91 -31.35 19.41
C ALA A 137 15.31 -29.87 19.45
N ARG A 138 14.38 -28.99 19.85
CA ARG A 138 14.65 -27.57 20.00
C ARG A 138 15.42 -27.22 21.27
N ILE A 139 15.23 -28.00 22.34
CA ILE A 139 15.99 -27.78 23.59
C ILE A 139 17.44 -28.22 23.40
N GLY A 140 17.67 -29.39 22.79
CA GLY A 140 18.99 -29.87 22.36
C GLY A 140 19.98 -30.10 23.49
N ASN A 141 20.17 -31.35 23.90
CA ASN A 141 21.25 -31.78 24.79
C ASN A 141 21.50 -33.28 24.63
N ASP A 142 22.68 -33.76 25.05
CA ASP A 142 23.11 -35.15 24.87
C ASP A 142 22.06 -36.18 25.33
N THR A 143 21.38 -35.95 26.46
CA THR A 143 20.35 -36.85 26.98
C THR A 143 19.10 -36.85 26.08
N THR A 144 18.59 -35.68 25.70
CA THR A 144 17.38 -35.58 24.86
C THR A 144 17.63 -36.05 23.43
N ASP A 145 18.82 -35.82 22.90
CA ASP A 145 19.22 -36.22 21.56
C ASP A 145 19.32 -37.75 21.48
N THR A 146 19.96 -38.38 22.49
CA THR A 146 20.00 -39.84 22.62
C THR A 146 18.58 -40.43 22.72
N ALA A 147 17.72 -39.81 23.54
CA ALA A 147 16.34 -40.26 23.69
C ALA A 147 15.52 -40.16 22.39
N LEU A 148 15.72 -39.11 21.59
CA LEU A 148 15.08 -38.95 20.28
C LEU A 148 15.56 -40.02 19.28
N LEU A 149 16.86 -40.31 19.26
CA LEU A 149 17.45 -41.36 18.43
C LEU A 149 16.92 -42.75 18.81
N ASP A 150 16.88 -43.07 20.10
CA ASP A 150 16.38 -44.35 20.60
C ASP A 150 14.88 -44.50 20.35
N ALA A 151 14.10 -43.43 20.59
CA ALA A 151 12.68 -43.41 20.31
C ALA A 151 12.40 -43.64 18.81
N PHE A 152 13.13 -42.98 17.92
CA PHE A 152 13.04 -43.21 16.48
C PHE A 152 13.30 -44.67 16.11
N LYS A 153 14.38 -45.29 16.63
CA LYS A 153 14.74 -46.69 16.35
C LYS A 153 13.69 -47.68 16.84
N SER A 154 13.01 -47.35 17.95
CA SER A 154 11.95 -48.18 18.54
C SER A 154 10.57 -47.96 17.91
N ALA A 155 10.37 -46.85 17.19
CA ALA A 155 9.07 -46.48 16.63
C ALA A 155 8.68 -47.41 15.46
N PRO A 156 7.38 -47.73 15.32
CA PRO A 156 6.85 -48.39 14.13
C PRO A 156 7.20 -47.62 12.86
N GLN A 157 7.40 -48.33 11.75
CA GLN A 157 7.82 -47.72 10.49
C GLN A 157 6.88 -46.60 10.05
N GLU A 158 5.56 -46.72 10.23
CA GLU A 158 4.61 -45.66 9.84
C GLU A 158 4.78 -44.37 10.66
N GLN A 159 5.37 -44.44 11.86
CA GLN A 159 5.54 -43.30 12.78
C GLN A 159 6.94 -42.67 12.72
N GLN A 160 7.91 -43.32 12.07
CA GLN A 160 9.28 -42.81 11.96
C GLN A 160 9.37 -41.42 11.32
N SER A 161 8.48 -41.11 10.37
CA SER A 161 8.43 -39.81 9.70
C SER A 161 8.17 -38.62 10.65
N LEU A 162 7.55 -38.87 11.82
CA LEU A 162 7.31 -37.84 12.84
C LEU A 162 8.61 -37.26 13.41
N TYR A 163 9.72 -38.01 13.31
CA TYR A 163 11.01 -37.65 13.87
C TYR A 163 11.93 -36.96 12.87
N PHE A 164 11.63 -36.93 11.57
CA PHE A 164 12.62 -36.51 10.57
C PHE A 164 13.09 -35.06 10.72
N ASP A 165 12.17 -34.11 10.94
CA ASP A 165 12.53 -32.72 11.22
C ASP A 165 13.37 -32.61 12.51
N ALA A 166 13.01 -33.37 13.55
CA ALA A 166 13.74 -33.38 14.81
C ALA A 166 15.16 -33.95 14.66
N LEU A 167 15.31 -35.08 13.97
CA LEU A 167 16.60 -35.68 13.65
C LEU A 167 17.48 -34.73 12.81
N ALA A 168 16.87 -34.00 11.88
CA ALA A 168 17.61 -33.05 11.05
C ALA A 168 18.14 -31.87 11.88
N MET A 169 17.40 -31.42 12.90
CA MET A 169 17.83 -30.38 13.83
C MET A 169 18.95 -30.81 14.78
N LEU A 170 19.16 -32.12 15.00
CA LEU A 170 20.22 -32.58 15.90
C LEU A 170 21.62 -32.35 15.31
N GLU A 171 21.74 -32.27 13.98
CA GLU A 171 23.02 -32.14 13.26
C GLU A 171 24.07 -33.21 13.61
N GLN A 172 23.64 -34.35 14.18
CA GLN A 172 24.52 -35.44 14.56
C GLN A 172 24.76 -36.41 13.38
N PRO A 173 25.97 -37.01 13.27
CA PRO A 173 26.28 -37.97 12.20
C PRO A 173 25.33 -39.18 12.16
N GLU A 174 24.91 -39.67 13.34
CA GLU A 174 23.97 -40.79 13.43
C GLU A 174 22.57 -40.39 12.93
N ALA A 175 22.04 -39.25 13.39
CA ALA A 175 20.76 -38.72 12.94
C ALA A 175 20.73 -38.51 11.42
N THR A 176 21.81 -37.96 10.87
CA THR A 176 22.00 -37.80 9.43
C THR A 176 22.00 -39.14 8.69
N SER A 177 22.70 -40.15 9.22
CA SER A 177 22.72 -41.50 8.64
C SER A 177 21.32 -42.12 8.60
N LEU A 178 20.51 -41.92 9.65
CA LEU A 178 19.13 -42.42 9.70
C LEU A 178 18.23 -41.72 8.66
N LEU A 179 18.35 -40.40 8.50
CA LEU A 179 17.64 -39.65 7.45
C LEU A 179 18.07 -40.09 6.04
N VAL A 180 19.37 -40.31 5.83
CA VAL A 180 19.91 -40.82 4.57
C VAL A 180 19.39 -42.23 4.26
N GLN A 181 19.24 -43.10 5.27
CA GLN A 181 18.61 -44.40 5.11
C GLN A 181 17.13 -44.27 4.74
N ALA A 182 16.41 -43.32 5.33
CA ALA A 182 15.00 -43.06 5.05
C ALA A 182 14.73 -42.58 3.61
N LEU A 183 15.73 -42.04 2.89
CA LEU A 183 15.63 -41.79 1.44
C LEU A 183 15.32 -43.04 0.62
N LYS A 184 15.61 -44.24 1.16
CA LYS A 184 15.33 -45.55 0.54
C LYS A 184 14.12 -46.25 1.15
N ALA A 185 13.29 -45.53 1.91
CA ALA A 185 12.09 -46.09 2.52
C ALA A 185 11.14 -46.63 1.43
N PRO A 186 10.48 -47.79 1.65
CA PRO A 186 9.52 -48.35 0.71
C PRO A 186 8.28 -47.46 0.56
N ASP A 187 7.92 -46.71 1.60
CA ASP A 187 6.87 -45.68 1.54
C ASP A 187 7.44 -44.39 0.92
N PRO A 188 6.97 -43.98 -0.27
CA PRO A 188 7.42 -42.75 -0.92
C PRO A 188 7.23 -41.49 -0.08
N ALA A 189 6.19 -41.43 0.75
CA ALA A 189 5.93 -40.25 1.58
C ALA A 189 7.05 -40.03 2.59
N GLN A 190 7.59 -41.11 3.15
CA GLN A 190 8.72 -41.04 4.08
C GLN A 190 10.00 -40.60 3.38
N ALA A 191 10.31 -41.17 2.22
CA ALA A 191 11.49 -40.76 1.46
C ALA A 191 11.45 -39.27 1.08
N VAL A 192 10.26 -38.76 0.70
CA VAL A 192 10.04 -37.33 0.42
C VAL A 192 10.29 -36.47 1.66
N LEU A 193 9.72 -36.83 2.80
CA LEU A 193 9.90 -36.07 4.06
C LEU A 193 11.36 -36.09 4.52
N ALA A 194 12.06 -37.21 4.36
CA ALA A 194 13.49 -37.31 4.66
C ALA A 194 14.31 -36.34 3.79
N ALA A 195 14.07 -36.32 2.47
CA ALA A 195 14.75 -35.38 1.56
C ALA A 195 14.47 -33.92 1.93
N GLN A 196 13.21 -33.57 2.21
CA GLN A 196 12.81 -32.23 2.64
C GLN A 196 13.49 -31.82 3.94
N SER A 197 13.54 -32.70 4.93
CA SER A 197 14.16 -32.44 6.25
C SER A 197 15.66 -32.19 6.09
N LEU A 198 16.35 -33.03 5.31
CA LEU A 198 17.78 -32.86 5.00
C LEU A 198 18.07 -31.52 4.30
N GLY A 199 17.26 -31.14 3.31
CA GLY A 199 17.43 -29.88 2.58
C GLY A 199 17.13 -28.64 3.42
N LYS A 200 16.02 -28.66 4.18
CA LYS A 200 15.61 -27.55 5.05
C LYS A 200 16.63 -27.29 6.16
N ALA A 201 17.23 -28.34 6.72
CA ALA A 201 18.29 -28.23 7.71
C ALA A 201 19.68 -27.97 7.11
N GLN A 202 19.81 -27.95 5.77
CA GLN A 202 21.07 -27.71 5.06
C GLN A 202 22.23 -28.61 5.54
N ILE A 203 21.95 -29.91 5.76
CA ILE A 203 22.95 -30.87 6.21
C ILE A 203 23.91 -31.22 5.05
N GLU A 204 25.03 -30.50 4.94
CA GLU A 204 25.97 -30.59 3.80
C GLU A 204 26.47 -32.02 3.52
N SER A 205 26.68 -32.82 4.57
CA SER A 205 27.10 -34.22 4.43
C SER A 205 26.06 -35.11 3.74
N ALA A 206 24.81 -34.66 3.62
CA ALA A 206 23.73 -35.36 2.93
C ALA A 206 23.66 -35.08 1.43
N VAL A 207 24.44 -34.14 0.88
CA VAL A 207 24.43 -33.83 -0.56
C VAL A 207 24.81 -35.05 -1.42
N PRO A 208 25.92 -35.79 -1.19
CA PRO A 208 26.23 -36.97 -2.00
C PRO A 208 25.17 -38.08 -1.90
N PRO A 209 24.63 -38.41 -0.71
CA PRO A 209 23.49 -39.33 -0.59
C PRO A 209 22.22 -38.88 -1.32
N LEU A 210 21.86 -37.60 -1.26
CA LEU A 210 20.72 -37.04 -1.98
C LEU A 210 20.91 -37.18 -3.50
N LEU A 211 22.10 -36.87 -4.01
CA LEU A 211 22.44 -37.04 -5.42
C LEU A 211 22.34 -38.51 -5.88
N ASN A 212 22.71 -39.46 -5.03
CA ASN A 212 22.54 -40.89 -5.32
C ASN A 212 21.05 -41.29 -5.31
N ALA A 213 20.29 -40.85 -4.30
CA ALA A 213 18.86 -41.15 -4.19
C ALA A 213 18.02 -40.53 -5.32
N ARG A 214 18.53 -39.48 -5.97
CA ARG A 214 17.91 -38.81 -7.11
C ARG A 214 17.70 -39.72 -8.33
N GLU A 215 18.49 -40.79 -8.47
CA GLU A 215 18.39 -41.79 -9.55
C GLU A 215 17.18 -42.74 -9.39
N THR A 216 16.21 -42.35 -8.55
CA THR A 216 14.95 -43.06 -8.33
C THR A 216 14.00 -42.97 -9.53
N GLU A 217 13.20 -44.02 -9.73
CA GLU A 217 12.08 -44.02 -10.68
C GLU A 217 10.87 -43.23 -10.16
N ASN A 218 10.83 -42.91 -8.86
CA ASN A 218 9.74 -42.15 -8.25
C ASN A 218 9.88 -40.65 -8.55
N ALA A 219 9.04 -40.15 -9.45
CA ALA A 219 9.06 -38.76 -9.89
C ALA A 219 8.83 -37.74 -8.75
N GLN A 220 7.97 -38.05 -7.77
CA GLN A 220 7.69 -37.14 -6.65
C GLN A 220 8.90 -37.01 -5.71
N LEU A 221 9.55 -38.14 -5.43
CA LEU A 221 10.78 -38.17 -4.64
C LEU A 221 11.91 -37.43 -5.36
N GLN A 222 12.08 -37.66 -6.67
CA GLN A 222 13.08 -36.95 -7.48
C GLN A 222 12.88 -35.42 -7.41
N VAL A 223 11.65 -34.92 -7.58
CA VAL A 223 11.37 -33.48 -7.46
C VAL A 223 11.65 -32.95 -6.05
N SER A 224 11.34 -33.73 -5.01
CA SER A 224 11.59 -33.32 -3.61
C SER A 224 13.09 -33.29 -3.29
N ILE A 225 13.87 -34.23 -3.83
CA ILE A 225 15.34 -34.24 -3.75
C ILE A 225 15.91 -33.06 -4.51
N ASP A 226 15.45 -32.79 -5.72
CA ASP A 226 15.89 -31.62 -6.50
C ASP A 226 15.63 -30.31 -5.73
N GLN A 227 14.46 -30.19 -5.10
CA GLN A 227 14.12 -29.03 -4.28
C GLN A 227 14.99 -28.94 -3.03
N ALA A 228 15.26 -30.07 -2.36
CA ALA A 228 16.18 -30.14 -1.24
C ALA A 228 17.59 -29.67 -1.64
N LEU A 229 18.10 -30.14 -2.79
CA LEU A 229 19.41 -29.78 -3.33
C LEU A 229 19.55 -28.26 -3.56
N LEU A 230 18.47 -27.56 -3.94
CA LEU A 230 18.51 -26.10 -4.14
C LEU A 230 18.70 -25.29 -2.85
N HIS A 231 18.53 -25.89 -1.67
CA HIS A 231 18.84 -25.24 -0.40
C HIS A 231 20.34 -25.22 -0.07
N PHE A 232 21.17 -25.94 -0.83
CA PHE A 232 22.61 -26.05 -0.64
C PHE A 232 23.40 -25.19 -1.63
N HIS A 233 24.70 -25.04 -1.36
CA HIS A 233 25.67 -24.49 -2.28
C HIS A 233 26.13 -25.55 -3.29
N LEU A 234 25.39 -25.69 -4.39
CA LEU A 234 25.72 -26.64 -5.43
C LEU A 234 27.01 -26.25 -6.17
N ASP A 235 27.73 -27.26 -6.68
CA ASP A 235 28.73 -27.01 -7.72
C ASP A 235 28.06 -26.77 -9.08
N ALA A 236 28.80 -26.16 -10.01
CA ALA A 236 28.26 -25.82 -11.33
C ALA A 236 27.72 -27.04 -12.08
N ALA A 237 28.39 -28.20 -11.98
CA ALA A 237 27.97 -29.43 -12.65
C ALA A 237 26.63 -29.96 -12.12
N THR A 238 26.39 -29.86 -10.81
CA THR A 238 25.15 -30.28 -10.17
C THR A 238 24.02 -29.30 -10.52
N ALA A 239 24.28 -28.00 -10.43
CA ALA A 239 23.32 -26.98 -10.85
C ALA A 239 22.91 -27.17 -12.33
N GLN A 240 23.87 -27.39 -13.22
CA GLN A 240 23.61 -27.68 -14.64
C GLN A 240 22.78 -28.96 -14.82
N ARG A 241 23.09 -30.03 -14.09
CA ARG A 241 22.31 -31.28 -14.15
C ARG A 241 20.85 -31.09 -13.72
N LEU A 242 20.60 -30.33 -12.65
CA LEU A 242 19.26 -30.02 -12.18
C LEU A 242 18.49 -29.18 -13.20
N LEU A 243 19.15 -28.17 -13.77
CA LEU A 243 18.61 -27.36 -14.86
C LEU A 243 18.18 -28.20 -16.07
N GLN A 244 18.98 -29.19 -16.48
CA GLN A 244 18.69 -30.00 -17.65
C GLN A 244 17.60 -31.06 -17.40
N SER A 245 17.62 -31.70 -16.23
CA SER A 245 16.86 -32.95 -16.00
C SER A 245 15.64 -32.81 -15.11
N SER A 246 15.51 -31.75 -14.32
CA SER A 246 14.37 -31.61 -13.40
C SER A 246 13.05 -31.48 -14.16
N LYS A 247 11.97 -32.00 -13.58
CA LYS A 247 10.61 -31.92 -14.14
C LYS A 247 9.82 -30.69 -13.66
N SER A 248 10.44 -29.83 -12.84
CA SER A 248 9.81 -28.61 -12.33
C SER A 248 10.45 -27.36 -12.91
N ALA A 249 9.62 -26.46 -13.46
CA ALA A 249 10.06 -25.17 -13.99
C ALA A 249 10.71 -24.29 -12.93
N SER A 250 10.19 -24.30 -11.69
CA SER A 250 10.74 -23.50 -10.59
C SER A 250 12.11 -24.01 -10.15
N ILE A 251 12.31 -25.34 -10.15
CA ILE A 251 13.59 -25.94 -9.80
C ILE A 251 14.62 -25.66 -10.88
N ARG A 252 14.27 -25.80 -12.17
CA ARG A 252 15.14 -25.41 -13.28
C ARG A 252 15.58 -23.95 -13.15
N ASN A 253 14.65 -23.06 -12.84
CA ASN A 253 14.97 -21.65 -12.64
C ASN A 253 15.90 -21.40 -11.44
N GLY A 254 15.66 -22.07 -10.30
CA GLY A 254 16.54 -21.98 -9.14
C GLY A 254 17.95 -22.50 -9.42
N ALA A 255 18.05 -23.63 -10.13
CA ALA A 255 19.31 -24.19 -10.59
C ALA A 255 20.04 -23.27 -11.57
N PHE A 256 19.30 -22.64 -12.49
CA PHE A 256 19.83 -21.64 -13.42
C PHE A 256 20.35 -20.39 -12.69
N SER A 257 19.63 -19.86 -11.70
CA SER A 257 20.09 -18.75 -10.85
C SER A 257 21.39 -19.08 -10.11
N GLN A 258 21.52 -20.29 -9.57
CA GLN A 258 22.78 -20.72 -8.97
C GLN A 258 23.89 -20.85 -10.02
N LEU A 259 23.60 -21.48 -11.17
CA LEU A 259 24.57 -21.65 -12.25
C LEU A 259 25.08 -20.31 -12.78
N LEU A 260 24.22 -19.29 -12.92
CA LEU A 260 24.65 -17.93 -13.31
C LEU A 260 25.73 -17.36 -12.39
N LYS A 261 25.69 -17.68 -11.09
CA LYS A 261 26.65 -17.21 -10.08
C LYS A 261 27.93 -18.04 -10.07
N LEU A 262 27.83 -19.32 -10.40
CA LEU A 262 28.94 -20.28 -10.37
C LEU A 262 29.73 -20.31 -11.68
N ASP A 263 29.02 -20.32 -12.81
CA ASP A 263 29.54 -20.43 -14.17
C ASP A 263 28.55 -19.77 -15.16
N ALA A 264 28.72 -18.47 -15.38
CA ALA A 264 27.86 -17.69 -16.26
C ALA A 264 27.94 -18.12 -17.74
N GLU A 265 29.09 -18.65 -18.18
CA GLU A 265 29.25 -19.11 -19.57
C GLU A 265 28.49 -20.41 -19.80
N ALA A 266 28.54 -21.35 -18.85
CA ALA A 266 27.72 -22.55 -18.89
C ALA A 266 26.22 -22.24 -18.82
N ALA A 267 25.82 -21.31 -17.93
CA ALA A 267 24.43 -20.85 -17.85
C ALA A 267 23.95 -20.26 -19.19
N GLU A 268 24.75 -19.40 -19.80
CA GLU A 268 24.44 -18.80 -21.11
C GLU A 268 24.27 -19.88 -22.19
N LEU A 269 25.18 -20.85 -22.25
CA LEU A 269 25.10 -21.95 -23.22
C LEU A 269 23.80 -22.77 -23.05
N GLU A 270 23.42 -23.07 -21.81
CA GLU A 270 22.15 -23.74 -21.52
C GLU A 270 20.96 -22.89 -21.98
N LEU A 271 20.94 -21.61 -21.62
CA LEU A 271 19.87 -20.69 -22.03
C LEU A 271 19.71 -20.65 -23.55
N GLN A 272 20.80 -20.63 -24.33
CA GLN A 272 20.74 -20.68 -25.80
C GLN A 272 20.07 -21.97 -26.32
N GLY A 273 20.27 -23.10 -25.63
CA GLY A 273 19.55 -24.35 -25.91
C GLY A 273 18.04 -24.21 -25.67
N TYR A 274 17.66 -23.58 -24.55
CA TYR A 274 16.27 -23.27 -24.24
C TYR A 274 15.65 -22.33 -25.27
N LEU A 275 16.37 -21.29 -25.71
CA LEU A 275 15.90 -20.30 -26.68
C LEU A 275 15.57 -20.91 -28.06
N LYS A 276 16.19 -22.03 -28.41
CA LYS A 276 15.90 -22.78 -29.66
C LYS A 276 14.66 -23.68 -29.55
N THR A 277 14.12 -23.88 -28.35
CA THR A 277 13.00 -24.80 -28.09
C THR A 277 11.83 -24.01 -27.49
N PRO A 278 10.81 -23.62 -28.29
CA PRO A 278 9.73 -22.75 -27.83
C PRO A 278 8.99 -23.28 -26.60
N ASP A 279 8.70 -24.58 -26.58
CA ASP A 279 7.91 -25.23 -25.51
C ASP A 279 8.77 -25.74 -24.34
N ALA A 280 10.02 -25.28 -24.22
CA ALA A 280 10.89 -25.74 -23.15
C ALA A 280 10.34 -25.33 -21.78
N LEU A 281 10.18 -26.31 -20.89
CA LEU A 281 9.63 -26.10 -19.55
C LEU A 281 10.42 -25.04 -18.77
N GLY A 282 9.73 -23.98 -18.35
CA GLY A 282 10.32 -22.90 -17.55
C GLY A 282 11.11 -21.85 -18.35
N ARG A 283 11.14 -21.94 -19.68
CA ARG A 283 11.85 -21.00 -20.57
C ARG A 283 11.66 -19.53 -20.19
N SER A 284 10.41 -19.08 -20.02
CA SER A 284 10.07 -17.71 -19.66
C SER A 284 10.69 -17.26 -18.33
N LEU A 285 10.75 -18.17 -17.33
CA LEU A 285 11.39 -17.90 -16.05
C LEU A 285 12.89 -17.74 -16.20
N LEU A 286 13.53 -18.61 -17.01
CA LEU A 286 14.96 -18.54 -17.27
C LEU A 286 15.34 -17.24 -17.98
N ILE A 287 14.57 -16.81 -19.00
CA ILE A 287 14.80 -15.53 -19.70
C ILE A 287 14.71 -14.36 -18.71
N ARG A 288 13.64 -14.32 -17.90
CA ARG A 288 13.48 -13.27 -16.89
C ARG A 288 14.65 -13.28 -15.89
N THR A 289 14.99 -14.44 -15.34
CA THR A 289 16.12 -14.58 -14.40
C THR A 289 17.44 -14.15 -15.04
N ALA A 290 17.67 -14.47 -16.32
CA ALA A 290 18.86 -14.01 -17.05
C ALA A 290 18.91 -12.49 -17.18
N MET A 291 17.76 -11.80 -17.33
CA MET A 291 17.72 -10.35 -17.34
C MET A 291 18.02 -9.72 -15.97
N HIS A 292 17.46 -10.26 -14.88
CA HIS A 292 17.65 -9.68 -13.54
C HIS A 292 18.99 -10.06 -12.89
N GLU A 293 19.41 -11.32 -13.00
CA GLU A 293 20.58 -11.86 -12.31
C GLU A 293 21.80 -12.03 -13.24
N GLY A 294 21.59 -12.03 -14.56
CA GLY A 294 22.66 -12.22 -15.54
C GLY A 294 23.59 -11.01 -15.68
N SER A 295 24.78 -11.28 -16.21
CA SER A 295 25.78 -10.26 -16.54
C SER A 295 25.28 -9.31 -17.65
N ALA A 296 25.86 -8.10 -17.74
CA ALA A 296 25.54 -7.16 -18.81
C ALA A 296 25.77 -7.77 -20.21
N ARG A 297 26.79 -8.63 -20.36
CA ARG A 297 27.05 -9.38 -21.60
C ARG A 297 25.90 -10.32 -21.95
N LEU A 298 25.42 -11.11 -20.98
CA LEU A 298 24.30 -12.03 -21.20
C LEU A 298 23.02 -11.27 -21.58
N ARG A 299 22.72 -10.18 -20.89
CA ARG A 299 21.58 -9.31 -21.22
C ARG A 299 21.70 -8.76 -22.63
N GLY A 300 22.88 -8.22 -23.00
CA GLY A 300 23.15 -7.73 -24.34
C GLY A 300 22.93 -8.80 -25.40
N ASN A 301 23.40 -10.02 -25.18
CA ASN A 301 23.21 -11.14 -26.11
C ASN A 301 21.73 -11.55 -26.26
N LEU A 302 20.93 -11.46 -25.19
CA LEU A 302 19.48 -11.68 -25.25
C LEU A 302 18.77 -10.59 -26.03
N VAL A 303 19.09 -9.33 -25.76
CA VAL A 303 18.49 -8.17 -26.44
C VAL A 303 18.86 -8.13 -27.92
N GLN A 304 20.09 -8.51 -28.30
CA GLN A 304 20.49 -8.65 -29.71
C GLN A 304 19.65 -9.68 -30.47
N GLN A 305 19.11 -10.69 -29.77
CA GLN A 305 18.26 -11.71 -30.36
C GLN A 305 16.77 -11.35 -30.28
N LEU A 306 16.40 -10.23 -29.66
CA LEU A 306 15.02 -9.84 -29.34
C LEU A 306 14.07 -9.98 -30.55
N ALA A 307 14.48 -9.47 -31.71
CA ALA A 307 13.66 -9.53 -32.94
C ALA A 307 13.39 -10.96 -33.46
N ALA A 308 14.25 -11.93 -33.13
CA ALA A 308 14.12 -13.33 -33.55
C ALA A 308 13.35 -14.21 -32.56
N LEU A 309 13.03 -13.69 -31.36
CA LEU A 309 12.31 -14.43 -30.33
C LEU A 309 10.80 -14.49 -30.60
N SER A 310 10.10 -15.37 -29.88
CA SER A 310 8.64 -15.39 -29.91
C SER A 310 8.07 -14.09 -29.32
N VAL A 311 6.83 -13.76 -29.68
CA VAL A 311 6.15 -12.57 -29.14
C VAL A 311 6.10 -12.62 -27.60
N ASP A 312 5.82 -13.78 -27.00
CA ASP A 312 5.78 -13.94 -25.53
C ASP A 312 7.14 -13.64 -24.88
N ASP A 313 8.24 -14.12 -25.47
CA ASP A 313 9.58 -13.85 -24.97
C ASP A 313 9.98 -12.39 -25.16
N GLN A 314 9.58 -11.77 -26.27
CA GLN A 314 9.76 -10.34 -26.50
C GLN A 314 9.06 -9.54 -25.40
N TRP A 315 7.82 -9.87 -25.06
CA TRP A 315 7.10 -9.23 -23.95
C TRP A 315 7.83 -9.36 -22.61
N ILE A 316 8.35 -10.54 -22.30
CA ILE A 316 9.11 -10.77 -21.06
C ILE A 316 10.38 -9.92 -21.03
N LEU A 317 11.12 -9.85 -22.15
CA LEU A 317 12.32 -9.03 -22.25
C LEU A 317 12.02 -7.54 -22.17
N LEU A 318 10.96 -7.07 -22.84
CA LEU A 318 10.53 -5.67 -22.78
C LEU A 318 10.13 -5.26 -21.37
N ALA A 319 9.34 -6.10 -20.69
CA ALA A 319 8.99 -5.88 -19.29
C ALA A 319 10.25 -5.81 -18.41
N ALA A 320 11.20 -6.74 -18.58
CA ALA A 320 12.44 -6.72 -17.82
C ALA A 320 13.33 -5.50 -18.12
N ILE A 321 13.39 -5.05 -19.37
CA ILE A 321 14.12 -3.82 -19.76
C ILE A 321 13.50 -2.59 -19.10
N ALA A 322 12.17 -2.49 -19.11
CA ALA A 322 11.44 -1.41 -18.47
C ALA A 322 11.61 -1.42 -16.94
N GLU A 323 11.43 -2.56 -16.28
CA GLU A 323 11.56 -2.73 -14.83
C GLU A 323 12.97 -2.42 -14.31
N LEU A 324 14.00 -2.71 -15.12
CA LEU A 324 15.40 -2.48 -14.79
C LEU A 324 15.94 -1.15 -15.33
N GLU A 325 15.09 -0.35 -15.99
CA GLU A 325 15.42 0.96 -16.59
C GLU A 325 16.67 0.93 -17.50
N LEU A 326 16.80 -0.13 -18.33
CA LEU A 326 17.99 -0.37 -19.14
C LEU A 326 18.02 0.48 -20.42
N ASN A 327 18.36 1.76 -20.28
CA ASN A 327 18.42 2.74 -21.38
C ASN A 327 19.47 2.45 -22.46
N ASN A 328 20.48 1.64 -22.15
CA ASN A 328 21.55 1.29 -23.09
C ASN A 328 21.09 0.38 -24.25
N TYR A 329 19.82 -0.03 -24.27
CA TYR A 329 19.21 -0.85 -25.33
C TYR A 329 18.25 -0.07 -26.24
N GLU A 330 18.27 1.26 -26.18
CA GLU A 330 17.40 2.12 -27.00
C GLU A 330 17.45 1.77 -28.50
N ALA A 331 18.65 1.55 -29.04
CA ALA A 331 18.82 1.28 -30.48
C ALA A 331 18.13 -0.02 -30.91
N GLU A 332 18.32 -1.10 -30.15
CA GLU A 332 17.72 -2.40 -30.42
C GLU A 332 16.19 -2.37 -30.30
N LEU A 333 15.66 -1.57 -29.35
CA LEU A 333 14.23 -1.37 -29.21
C LEU A 333 13.63 -0.60 -30.40
N LEU A 334 14.32 0.42 -30.91
CA LEU A 334 13.89 1.19 -32.08
C LEU A 334 13.92 0.35 -33.37
N ASP A 335 14.96 -0.47 -33.54
CA ASP A 335 15.05 -1.40 -34.66
C ASP A 335 13.86 -2.37 -34.67
N LEU A 336 13.48 -2.90 -33.50
CA LEU A 336 12.30 -3.75 -33.38
C LEU A 336 11.00 -2.97 -33.63
N TYR A 337 10.89 -1.75 -33.10
CA TYR A 337 9.70 -0.89 -33.26
C TYR A 337 9.34 -0.65 -34.73
N ALA A 338 10.34 -0.51 -35.61
CA ALA A 338 10.15 -0.27 -37.03
C ALA A 338 9.35 -1.37 -37.75
N SER A 339 9.45 -2.62 -37.26
CA SER A 339 8.77 -3.79 -37.84
C SER A 339 7.63 -4.35 -36.98
N ALA A 340 7.43 -3.81 -35.77
CA ALA A 340 6.46 -4.34 -34.82
C ALA A 340 5.01 -3.98 -35.19
N GLU A 341 4.13 -4.96 -34.97
CA GLU A 341 2.68 -4.88 -35.11
C GLU A 341 1.98 -4.96 -33.74
N SER A 342 0.68 -4.69 -33.70
CA SER A 342 -0.13 -4.84 -32.48
C SER A 342 -0.22 -6.31 -32.05
N PRO A 343 -0.13 -6.65 -30.73
CA PRO A 343 -0.05 -5.74 -29.57
C PRO A 343 1.38 -5.36 -29.16
N LEU A 344 2.41 -5.97 -29.74
CA LEU A 344 3.82 -5.75 -29.37
C LEU A 344 4.25 -4.28 -29.52
N LYS A 345 3.72 -3.58 -30.54
CA LYS A 345 4.00 -2.16 -30.76
C LYS A 345 3.58 -1.28 -29.58
N GLY A 346 2.51 -1.65 -28.86
CA GLY A 346 2.10 -0.98 -27.63
C GLY A 346 3.13 -1.16 -26.52
N ALA A 347 3.57 -2.40 -26.29
CA ALA A 347 4.62 -2.73 -25.31
C ALA A 347 5.92 -1.96 -25.55
N LEU A 348 6.35 -1.90 -26.81
CA LEU A 348 7.54 -1.16 -27.21
C LEU A 348 7.37 0.34 -27.02
N THR A 349 6.19 0.90 -27.32
CA THR A 349 5.87 2.31 -27.07
C THR A 349 6.03 2.64 -25.59
N GLU A 350 5.45 1.82 -24.72
CA GLU A 350 5.57 1.99 -23.26
C GLU A 350 7.02 1.84 -22.78
N THR A 351 7.73 0.82 -23.27
CA THR A 351 9.14 0.55 -22.90
C THR A 351 10.04 1.70 -23.33
N LEU A 352 9.96 2.14 -24.59
CA LEU A 352 10.70 3.29 -25.12
C LEU A 352 10.36 4.57 -24.35
N GLY A 353 9.10 4.78 -23.94
CA GLY A 353 8.72 5.91 -23.09
C GLY A 353 9.41 5.93 -21.73
N LEU A 354 9.83 4.77 -21.20
CA LEU A 354 10.52 4.66 -19.91
C LEU A 354 12.04 4.73 -20.04
N VAL A 355 12.61 4.05 -21.05
CA VAL A 355 14.07 3.87 -21.16
C VAL A 355 14.71 4.60 -22.35
N GLY A 356 13.90 5.08 -23.29
CA GLY A 356 14.36 5.79 -24.48
C GLY A 356 14.73 7.24 -24.20
N GLY A 357 15.49 7.82 -25.13
CA GLY A 357 15.93 9.21 -25.10
C GLY A 357 15.64 9.96 -26.39
N ASP A 358 16.57 10.82 -26.80
CA ASP A 358 16.38 11.73 -27.93
C ASP A 358 16.11 11.00 -29.26
N ALA A 359 16.69 9.80 -29.49
CA ALA A 359 16.45 9.04 -30.71
C ALA A 359 15.02 8.47 -30.75
N SER A 360 14.53 8.00 -29.61
CA SER A 360 13.16 7.52 -29.45
C SER A 360 12.13 8.63 -29.62
N PHE A 361 12.48 9.87 -29.27
CA PHE A 361 11.55 11.01 -29.39
C PHE A 361 11.08 11.18 -30.82
N GLU A 362 11.99 11.20 -31.79
CA GLU A 362 11.64 11.43 -33.21
C GLU A 362 10.65 10.37 -33.73
N VAL A 363 10.87 9.10 -33.36
CA VAL A 363 10.02 7.99 -33.78
C VAL A 363 8.65 8.04 -33.10
N LEU A 364 8.61 8.24 -31.78
CA LEU A 364 7.37 8.29 -31.02
C LEU A 364 6.56 9.56 -31.32
N TYR A 365 7.22 10.68 -31.61
CA TYR A 365 6.54 11.92 -31.98
C TYR A 365 5.89 11.81 -33.35
N SER A 366 6.56 11.20 -34.33
CA SER A 366 5.93 10.91 -35.63
C SER A 366 4.72 9.98 -35.48
N ALA A 367 4.79 8.98 -34.59
CA ALA A 367 3.65 8.13 -34.29
C ALA A 367 2.50 8.91 -33.62
N PHE A 368 2.80 9.85 -32.73
CA PHE A 368 1.83 10.75 -32.11
C PHE A 368 1.16 11.66 -33.14
N GLU A 369 1.90 12.21 -34.10
CA GLU A 369 1.31 13.04 -35.17
C GLU A 369 0.32 12.24 -36.04
N ALA A 370 0.59 10.95 -36.25
CA ALA A 370 -0.32 10.08 -36.99
C ALA A 370 -1.57 9.68 -36.17
N ALA A 371 -1.47 9.63 -34.84
CA ALA A 371 -2.55 9.24 -33.94
C ALA A 371 -2.54 10.06 -32.62
N PRO A 372 -2.90 11.36 -32.66
CA PRO A 372 -2.73 12.27 -31.52
C PRO A 372 -3.66 11.97 -30.34
N ASP A 373 -4.73 11.21 -30.58
CA ASP A 373 -5.68 10.79 -29.55
C ASP A 373 -5.27 9.47 -28.84
N ASP A 374 -4.13 8.86 -29.19
CA ASP A 374 -3.64 7.64 -28.52
C ASP A 374 -2.98 7.99 -27.17
N PRO A 375 -3.60 7.61 -26.03
CA PRO A 375 -3.08 7.93 -24.70
C PRO A 375 -1.76 7.21 -24.40
N THR A 376 -1.48 6.08 -25.05
CA THR A 376 -0.27 5.28 -24.85
C THR A 376 0.95 6.03 -25.37
N ILE A 377 0.85 6.60 -26.57
CA ILE A 377 1.93 7.36 -27.20
C ILE A 377 2.14 8.68 -26.47
N ALA A 378 1.06 9.38 -26.11
CA ALA A 378 1.14 10.62 -25.34
C ALA A 378 1.82 10.39 -23.97
N LEU A 379 1.46 9.31 -23.27
CA LEU A 379 2.09 8.95 -22.00
C LEU A 379 3.58 8.59 -22.19
N ALA A 380 3.92 7.83 -23.23
CA ALA A 380 5.31 7.50 -23.53
C ALA A 380 6.15 8.76 -23.79
N LEU A 381 5.66 9.69 -24.62
CA LEU A 381 6.34 10.96 -24.89
C LEU A 381 6.53 11.84 -23.66
N SER A 382 5.57 11.81 -22.72
CA SER A 382 5.67 12.59 -21.47
C SER A 382 6.70 12.03 -20.48
N ARG A 383 7.01 10.74 -20.54
CA ARG A 383 7.99 10.07 -19.65
C ARG A 383 9.40 10.01 -20.24
N LEU A 384 9.50 10.11 -21.56
CA LEU A 384 10.72 9.91 -22.32
C LEU A 384 11.85 10.86 -21.90
N GLN A 385 13.08 10.34 -21.80
CA GLN A 385 14.26 11.10 -21.36
C GLN A 385 14.98 11.78 -22.54
N ALA A 386 14.38 12.81 -23.13
CA ALA A 386 14.92 13.53 -24.31
C ALA A 386 15.38 14.97 -24.00
N PRO A 387 16.50 15.15 -23.25
CA PRO A 387 16.94 16.47 -22.79
C PRO A 387 17.37 17.40 -23.92
N ALA A 388 17.88 16.90 -25.05
CA ALA A 388 18.28 17.76 -26.17
C ALA A 388 17.05 18.36 -26.86
N VAL A 389 15.98 17.57 -26.99
CA VAL A 389 14.67 18.02 -27.49
C VAL A 389 14.09 19.09 -26.56
N ASP A 390 14.08 18.83 -25.25
CA ASP A 390 13.59 19.76 -24.22
C ASP A 390 14.35 21.10 -24.26
N GLN A 391 15.68 21.04 -24.32
CA GLN A 391 16.53 22.22 -24.35
C GLN A 391 16.32 23.04 -25.63
N ARG A 392 16.19 22.38 -26.79
CA ARG A 392 15.90 23.05 -28.08
C ARG A 392 14.52 23.71 -28.04
N ALA A 393 13.51 23.06 -27.48
CA ALA A 393 12.17 23.62 -27.39
C ALA A 393 12.14 24.85 -26.46
N LEU A 394 12.80 24.79 -25.30
CA LEU A 394 12.96 25.93 -24.40
C LEU A 394 13.69 27.10 -25.07
N GLN A 395 14.78 26.84 -25.80
CA GLN A 395 15.51 27.86 -26.55
C GLN A 395 14.63 28.50 -27.65
N THR A 396 13.86 27.68 -28.36
CA THR A 396 12.94 28.15 -29.41
C THR A 396 11.87 29.06 -28.81
N LEU A 397 11.25 28.65 -27.70
CA LEU A 397 10.24 29.43 -26.99
C LEU A 397 10.79 30.76 -26.46
N ALA A 398 12.04 30.77 -25.96
CA ALA A 398 12.68 31.95 -25.40
C ALA A 398 13.20 32.94 -26.46
N ASN A 399 13.80 32.45 -27.55
CA ASN A 399 14.66 33.26 -28.40
C ASN A 399 14.15 33.42 -29.85
N SER A 400 13.21 32.58 -30.31
CA SER A 400 12.71 32.68 -31.68
C SER A 400 11.88 33.95 -31.88
N THR A 401 12.00 34.56 -33.06
CA THR A 401 11.09 35.65 -33.49
C THR A 401 9.87 35.14 -34.23
N ASP A 402 9.84 33.85 -34.58
CA ASP A 402 8.71 33.22 -35.28
C ASP A 402 7.65 32.73 -34.27
N THR A 403 6.48 33.35 -34.31
CA THR A 403 5.32 33.01 -33.49
C THR A 403 4.92 31.55 -33.60
N GLN A 404 4.89 30.97 -34.81
CA GLN A 404 4.46 29.58 -34.99
C GLN A 404 5.48 28.60 -34.40
N ALA A 405 6.77 28.86 -34.59
CA ALA A 405 7.83 28.08 -33.96
C ALA A 405 7.72 28.08 -32.42
N ARG A 406 7.39 29.24 -31.83
CA ARG A 406 7.15 29.34 -30.37
C ARG A 406 5.91 28.58 -29.94
N ILE A 407 4.81 28.65 -30.69
CA ILE A 407 3.57 27.91 -30.39
C ILE A 407 3.82 26.40 -30.43
N SER A 408 4.52 25.90 -31.45
CA SER A 408 4.91 24.49 -31.53
C SER A 408 5.78 24.08 -30.35
N ALA A 409 6.72 24.93 -29.92
CA ALA A 409 7.51 24.69 -28.73
C ALA A 409 6.66 24.61 -27.44
N ILE A 410 5.65 25.47 -27.28
CA ILE A 410 4.70 25.39 -26.15
C ILE A 410 3.98 24.04 -26.16
N ASN A 411 3.47 23.62 -27.33
CA ASN A 411 2.72 22.37 -27.46
C ASN A 411 3.56 21.13 -27.13
N LEU A 412 4.84 21.16 -27.49
CA LEU A 412 5.77 20.10 -27.15
C LEU A 412 6.12 20.10 -25.65
N LEU A 413 6.44 21.26 -25.09
CA LEU A 413 6.86 21.38 -23.69
C LEU A 413 5.72 21.05 -22.71
N GLN A 414 4.46 21.38 -23.04
CA GLN A 414 3.31 20.98 -22.21
C GLN A 414 3.06 19.46 -22.26
N LEU A 415 3.29 18.82 -23.41
CA LEU A 415 3.16 17.36 -23.56
C LEU A 415 4.21 16.64 -22.73
N ARG A 416 5.43 17.19 -22.71
CA ARG A 416 6.58 16.64 -21.98
C ARG A 416 6.67 17.06 -20.51
N ASN A 417 5.87 18.03 -20.09
CA ASN A 417 5.92 18.63 -18.75
C ASN A 417 7.35 19.04 -18.34
N THR A 418 8.09 19.66 -19.27
CA THR A 418 9.51 19.98 -19.11
C THR A 418 9.73 21.04 -18.02
N GLU A 419 10.70 20.81 -17.13
CA GLU A 419 11.06 21.74 -16.06
C GLU A 419 11.42 23.14 -16.61
N GLY A 420 11.00 24.19 -15.90
CA GLY A 420 11.25 25.59 -16.29
C GLY A 420 10.27 26.15 -17.32
N THR A 421 9.46 25.30 -17.97
CA THR A 421 8.44 25.75 -18.94
C THR A 421 7.45 26.72 -18.32
N THR A 422 6.86 26.39 -17.17
CA THR A 422 5.85 27.24 -16.51
C THR A 422 6.38 28.62 -16.17
N ALA A 423 7.62 28.71 -15.65
CA ALA A 423 8.26 29.99 -15.35
C ALA A 423 8.48 30.82 -16.63
N LEU A 424 8.91 30.18 -17.72
CA LEU A 424 9.09 30.84 -19.02
C LEU A 424 7.75 31.35 -19.58
N LEU A 425 6.68 30.55 -19.49
CA LEU A 425 5.33 30.93 -19.91
C LEU A 425 4.79 32.11 -19.09
N ASN A 426 4.93 32.08 -17.76
CA ASN A 426 4.52 33.18 -16.86
C ASN A 426 5.23 34.49 -17.21
N ARG A 427 6.50 34.44 -17.60
CA ARG A 427 7.21 35.63 -18.08
C ARG A 427 6.67 36.10 -19.44
N ILE A 428 6.57 35.19 -20.42
CA ILE A 428 6.11 35.54 -21.78
C ILE A 428 4.71 36.15 -21.75
N VAL A 429 3.80 35.62 -20.92
CA VAL A 429 2.41 36.07 -20.88
C VAL A 429 2.27 37.54 -20.45
N LEU A 430 3.19 38.02 -19.60
CA LEU A 430 3.22 39.39 -19.10
C LEU A 430 3.98 40.34 -20.03
N GLU A 431 4.92 39.85 -20.83
CA GLU A 431 5.83 40.66 -21.65
C GLU A 431 5.42 40.76 -23.12
N THR A 432 4.72 39.77 -23.67
CA THR A 432 4.45 39.71 -25.12
C THR A 432 3.25 40.58 -25.52
N ASP A 433 3.38 41.31 -26.63
CA ASP A 433 2.26 41.99 -27.30
C ASP A 433 1.60 41.14 -28.39
N ASP A 434 2.23 40.02 -28.76
CA ASP A 434 1.69 39.07 -29.74
C ASP A 434 0.46 38.35 -29.17
N SER A 435 -0.71 38.68 -29.70
CA SER A 435 -2.00 38.13 -29.28
C SER A 435 -2.19 36.65 -29.61
N GLU A 436 -1.55 36.14 -30.66
CA GLU A 436 -1.63 34.73 -31.04
C GLU A 436 -0.78 33.90 -30.08
N LEU A 437 0.46 34.32 -29.87
CA LEU A 437 1.35 33.69 -28.90
C LEU A 437 0.76 33.74 -27.48
N LYS A 438 0.23 34.89 -27.05
CA LYS A 438 -0.37 35.04 -25.70
C LYS A 438 -1.52 34.05 -25.49
N LYS A 439 -2.37 33.79 -26.50
CA LYS A 439 -3.42 32.76 -26.42
C LYS A 439 -2.87 31.34 -26.33
N ALA A 440 -1.79 31.03 -27.04
CA ALA A 440 -1.13 29.74 -26.92
C ALA A 440 -0.51 29.56 -25.52
N VAL A 441 0.09 30.61 -24.95
CA VAL A 441 0.58 30.62 -23.57
C VAL A 441 -0.55 30.41 -22.58
N PHE A 442 -1.72 31.04 -22.77
CA PHE A 442 -2.89 30.77 -21.93
C PHE A 442 -3.27 29.29 -21.93
N LYS A 443 -3.30 28.66 -23.11
CA LYS A 443 -3.62 27.24 -23.22
C LYS A 443 -2.56 26.34 -22.58
N GLY A 444 -1.27 26.69 -22.72
CA GLY A 444 -0.19 25.99 -22.03
C GLY A 444 -0.31 26.09 -20.51
N LEU A 445 -0.57 27.29 -19.98
CA LEU A 445 -0.76 27.51 -18.54
C LEU A 445 -2.04 26.87 -17.99
N GLU A 446 -3.08 26.64 -18.80
CA GLU A 446 -4.22 25.81 -18.36
C GLU A 446 -3.82 24.37 -18.06
N ASN A 447 -2.78 23.85 -18.73
CA ASN A 447 -2.36 22.45 -18.62
C ASN A 447 -1.24 22.25 -17.58
N ILE A 448 -0.26 23.17 -17.52
CA ILE A 448 0.95 23.04 -16.68
C ILE A 448 1.18 24.23 -15.73
N GLY A 449 0.17 25.09 -15.57
CA GLY A 449 0.25 26.29 -14.73
C GLY A 449 0.43 25.99 -13.25
N ASN A 450 1.07 26.91 -12.54
CA ASN A 450 1.28 26.87 -11.10
C ASN A 450 0.65 28.09 -10.42
N PHE A 451 0.89 28.29 -9.12
CA PHE A 451 0.38 29.45 -8.39
C PHE A 451 0.93 30.79 -8.92
N ASP A 452 2.16 30.83 -9.45
CA ASP A 452 2.68 32.04 -10.12
C ASP A 452 1.90 32.36 -11.41
N SER A 453 1.37 31.32 -12.09
CA SER A 453 0.50 31.49 -13.25
C SER A 453 -0.84 32.13 -12.87
N VAL A 454 -1.39 31.79 -11.68
CA VAL A 454 -2.59 32.44 -11.13
C VAL A 454 -2.32 33.95 -10.96
N GLU A 455 -1.19 34.31 -10.36
CA GLU A 455 -0.78 35.71 -10.18
C GLU A 455 -0.58 36.43 -11.52
N ALA A 456 0.08 35.79 -12.50
CA ALA A 456 0.26 36.36 -13.82
C ALA A 456 -1.09 36.67 -14.51
N PHE A 457 -2.07 35.76 -14.43
CA PHE A 457 -3.41 36.03 -14.95
C PHE A 457 -4.15 37.14 -14.19
N ILE A 458 -4.06 37.16 -12.85
CA ILE A 458 -4.65 38.24 -12.04
C ILE A 458 -4.05 39.59 -12.44
N GLN A 459 -2.74 39.65 -12.65
CA GLN A 459 -2.06 40.86 -13.10
C GLN A 459 -2.58 41.34 -14.47
N LEU A 460 -2.73 40.45 -15.46
CA LEU A 460 -3.29 40.80 -16.76
C LEU A 460 -4.72 41.36 -16.65
N ILE A 461 -5.53 40.78 -15.75
CA ILE A 461 -6.90 41.24 -15.50
C ILE A 461 -6.91 42.63 -14.87
N ASN A 462 -6.09 42.84 -13.84
CA ASN A 462 -5.98 44.14 -13.15
C ASN A 462 -5.46 45.24 -14.07
N GLN A 463 -4.56 44.90 -15.00
CA GLN A 463 -4.01 45.83 -15.99
C GLN A 463 -4.93 46.05 -17.20
N LYS A 464 -6.09 45.39 -17.24
CA LYS A 464 -7.08 45.49 -18.33
C LYS A 464 -6.48 45.15 -19.70
N ASP A 465 -5.67 44.08 -19.74
CA ASP A 465 -5.05 43.57 -20.97
C ASP A 465 -6.09 43.38 -22.10
N PRO A 466 -5.76 43.64 -23.38
CA PRO A 466 -6.69 43.45 -24.50
C PRO A 466 -7.34 42.05 -24.57
N LEU A 467 -6.67 41.02 -24.03
CA LEU A 467 -7.16 39.65 -23.93
C LEU A 467 -7.65 39.29 -22.51
N MET A 468 -8.11 40.27 -21.72
CA MET A 468 -8.64 40.08 -20.36
C MET A 468 -9.73 39.00 -20.29
N ARG A 469 -10.68 38.97 -21.24
CA ARG A 469 -11.76 37.96 -21.23
C ARG A 469 -11.23 36.53 -21.42
N PRO A 470 -10.38 36.23 -22.42
CA PRO A 470 -9.67 34.97 -22.48
C PRO A 470 -8.85 34.66 -21.21
N ALA A 471 -8.12 35.63 -20.66
CA ALA A 471 -7.34 35.46 -19.43
C ALA A 471 -8.22 35.04 -18.24
N GLN A 472 -9.40 35.65 -18.07
CA GLN A 472 -10.39 35.26 -17.06
C GLN A 472 -10.85 33.80 -17.22
N GLN A 473 -11.09 33.36 -18.46
CA GLN A 473 -11.53 32.00 -18.73
C GLN A 473 -10.44 30.98 -18.41
N SER A 474 -9.20 31.25 -18.82
CA SER A 474 -8.05 30.38 -18.53
C SER A 474 -7.71 30.36 -17.05
N LEU A 475 -7.73 31.51 -16.36
CA LEU A 475 -7.56 31.59 -14.91
C LEU A 475 -8.63 30.78 -14.16
N LYS A 476 -9.89 30.85 -14.60
CA LYS A 476 -10.96 30.03 -14.01
C LYS A 476 -10.68 28.54 -14.16
N ARG A 477 -10.30 28.08 -15.36
CA ARG A 477 -9.99 26.67 -15.61
C ARG A 477 -8.81 26.20 -14.76
N LEU A 478 -7.74 26.98 -14.73
CA LEU A 478 -6.55 26.72 -13.93
C LEU A 478 -6.87 26.68 -12.42
N SER A 479 -7.74 27.57 -11.95
CA SER A 479 -8.15 27.57 -10.54
C SER A 479 -8.93 26.31 -10.16
N VAL A 480 -9.81 25.84 -11.05
CA VAL A 480 -10.56 24.60 -10.85
C VAL A 480 -9.63 23.38 -10.85
N SER A 481 -8.59 23.35 -11.70
CA SER A 481 -7.69 22.20 -11.79
C SER A 481 -6.84 21.97 -10.53
N PHE A 482 -6.63 22.99 -9.68
CA PHE A 482 -5.93 22.81 -8.41
C PHE A 482 -6.74 22.12 -7.32
N ASP A 483 -8.07 22.11 -7.42
CA ASP A 483 -8.99 21.59 -6.38
C ASP A 483 -8.67 22.11 -4.95
N ALA A 484 -8.24 23.38 -4.85
CA ALA A 484 -7.77 24.00 -3.61
C ALA A 484 -8.43 25.37 -3.34
N PRO A 485 -9.78 25.46 -3.29
CA PRO A 485 -10.49 26.74 -3.28
C PRO A 485 -10.16 27.61 -2.06
N HIS A 486 -9.88 27.01 -0.90
CA HIS A 486 -9.52 27.78 0.30
C HIS A 486 -8.16 28.48 0.18
N TYR A 487 -7.17 27.77 -0.35
CA TYR A 487 -5.81 28.29 -0.55
C TYR A 487 -5.82 29.38 -1.62
N LEU A 488 -6.41 29.07 -2.78
CA LEU A 488 -6.56 30.03 -3.88
C LEU A 488 -7.26 31.32 -3.43
N TRP A 489 -8.34 31.19 -2.65
CA TRP A 489 -9.03 32.34 -2.09
C TRP A 489 -8.11 33.18 -1.20
N THR A 490 -7.43 32.54 -0.25
CA THR A 490 -6.69 33.22 0.82
C THR A 490 -5.41 33.87 0.31
N GLU A 491 -4.65 33.18 -0.54
CA GLU A 491 -3.32 33.62 -0.96
C GLU A 491 -3.33 34.48 -2.24
N HIS A 492 -4.33 34.31 -3.11
CA HIS A 492 -4.32 34.93 -4.45
C HIS A 492 -5.51 35.87 -4.68
N TYR A 493 -6.74 35.37 -4.58
CA TYR A 493 -7.93 36.14 -4.96
C TYR A 493 -8.30 37.24 -3.96
N LEU A 494 -8.28 36.95 -2.65
CA LEU A 494 -8.64 37.92 -1.62
C LEU A 494 -7.66 39.12 -1.60
N PRO A 495 -6.32 38.92 -1.60
CA PRO A 495 -5.38 40.03 -1.69
C PRO A 495 -5.58 40.89 -2.93
N ALA A 496 -5.80 40.25 -4.10
CA ALA A 496 -6.07 40.96 -5.35
C ALA A 496 -7.34 41.84 -5.25
N LEU A 497 -8.45 41.29 -4.73
CA LEU A 497 -9.71 42.02 -4.53
C LEU A 497 -9.59 43.15 -3.50
N GLN A 498 -8.76 42.98 -2.47
CA GLN A 498 -8.48 44.01 -1.46
C GLN A 498 -7.62 45.14 -2.02
N SER A 499 -6.68 44.83 -2.91
CA SER A 499 -5.79 45.81 -3.56
C SER A 499 -6.49 46.67 -4.63
N ALA A 500 -7.66 46.22 -5.12
CA ALA A 500 -8.43 46.93 -6.13
C ALA A 500 -8.89 48.32 -5.64
N GLN A 501 -8.66 49.33 -6.47
CA GLN A 501 -8.90 50.75 -6.13
C GLN A 501 -10.38 51.13 -6.15
N SER A 502 -11.21 50.38 -6.88
CA SER A 502 -12.63 50.66 -7.03
C SER A 502 -13.45 49.36 -7.15
N ASP A 503 -14.76 49.47 -6.96
CA ASP A 503 -15.70 48.37 -7.22
C ASP A 503 -15.64 47.91 -8.69
N THR A 504 -15.46 48.84 -9.63
CA THR A 504 -15.31 48.51 -11.05
C THR A 504 -14.09 47.62 -11.32
N ASP A 505 -12.99 47.84 -10.59
CA ASP A 505 -11.78 47.04 -10.74
C ASP A 505 -11.89 45.64 -10.10
N ARG A 506 -12.84 45.44 -9.16
CA ARG A 506 -13.13 44.12 -8.55
C ARG A 506 -13.97 43.21 -9.44
N ILE A 507 -14.84 43.80 -10.27
CA ILE A 507 -15.82 43.06 -11.09
C ILE A 507 -15.18 41.93 -11.93
N PRO A 508 -14.05 42.13 -12.63
CA PRO A 508 -13.45 41.08 -13.45
C PRO A 508 -13.11 39.81 -12.67
N LEU A 509 -12.53 39.93 -11.48
CA LEU A 509 -12.21 38.77 -10.64
C LEU A 509 -13.49 38.15 -10.03
N ILE A 510 -14.46 38.98 -9.61
CA ILE A 510 -15.73 38.51 -9.08
C ILE A 510 -16.48 37.60 -10.07
N LEU A 511 -16.42 37.92 -11.36
CA LEU A 511 -17.14 37.17 -12.40
C LEU A 511 -16.63 35.73 -12.60
N ILE A 512 -15.47 35.38 -12.04
CA ILE A 512 -14.87 34.04 -12.16
C ILE A 512 -14.71 33.32 -10.81
N LEU A 513 -15.22 33.90 -9.71
CA LEU A 513 -15.11 33.30 -8.37
C LEU A 513 -15.87 31.96 -8.23
N ASP A 514 -16.75 31.63 -9.18
CA ASP A 514 -17.34 30.29 -9.28
C ASP A 514 -16.31 29.21 -9.67
N GLY A 515 -15.08 29.57 -10.04
CA GLY A 515 -13.92 28.66 -10.14
C GLY A 515 -13.13 28.47 -8.85
N VAL A 516 -13.45 29.22 -7.78
CA VAL A 516 -12.79 29.15 -6.46
C VAL A 516 -13.87 28.92 -5.40
N ALA A 517 -14.69 27.89 -5.63
CA ALA A 517 -15.93 27.68 -4.91
C ALA A 517 -15.71 27.11 -3.50
N GLY A 518 -15.48 27.99 -2.53
CA GLY A 518 -15.38 27.66 -1.12
C GLY A 518 -16.19 28.61 -0.24
N ARG A 519 -16.42 28.23 1.02
CA ARG A 519 -17.27 28.97 1.96
C ARG A 519 -16.90 30.45 2.09
N ARG A 520 -15.61 30.77 2.21
CA ARG A 520 -15.15 32.17 2.34
C ARG A 520 -15.40 33.00 1.07
N THR A 521 -15.25 32.39 -0.10
CA THR A 521 -15.57 33.00 -1.39
C THR A 521 -17.07 33.26 -1.50
N LEU A 522 -17.90 32.30 -1.07
CA LEU A 522 -19.35 32.45 -1.01
C LEU A 522 -19.75 33.61 -0.08
N ASP A 523 -19.23 33.64 1.15
CA ASP A 523 -19.51 34.71 2.12
C ASP A 523 -19.17 36.10 1.53
N TYR A 524 -18.05 36.20 0.80
CA TYR A 524 -17.67 37.43 0.10
C TYR A 524 -18.65 37.82 -1.01
N LEU A 525 -19.10 36.86 -1.82
CA LEU A 525 -20.08 37.09 -2.88
C LEU A 525 -21.44 37.51 -2.31
N GLU A 526 -21.93 36.84 -1.26
CA GLU A 526 -23.19 37.16 -0.58
C GLU A 526 -23.15 38.58 0.01
N ALA A 527 -22.04 38.93 0.68
CA ALA A 527 -21.83 40.28 1.19
C ALA A 527 -21.76 41.32 0.07
N SER A 528 -21.07 41.01 -1.04
CA SER A 528 -20.96 41.92 -2.19
C SER A 528 -22.30 42.15 -2.87
N ALA A 529 -23.17 41.12 -2.90
CA ALA A 529 -24.50 41.19 -3.49
C ALA A 529 -25.49 42.01 -2.66
N THR A 530 -25.37 42.01 -1.33
CA THR A 530 -26.37 42.58 -0.40
C THR A 530 -25.94 43.86 0.32
N SER A 531 -24.65 44.15 0.37
CA SER A 531 -24.11 45.31 1.08
C SER A 531 -24.59 46.63 0.47
N ALA A 532 -25.13 47.52 1.32
CA ALA A 532 -25.50 48.89 0.94
C ALA A 532 -24.29 49.76 0.57
N LYS A 533 -23.05 49.30 0.81
CA LYS A 533 -21.82 50.00 0.43
C LYS A 533 -21.30 49.62 -0.96
N SER A 534 -21.81 48.55 -1.56
CA SER A 534 -21.41 48.08 -2.90
C SER A 534 -22.07 48.93 -4.00
N SER A 535 -21.34 49.17 -5.10
CA SER A 535 -21.95 49.72 -6.32
C SER A 535 -22.99 48.75 -6.91
N THR A 536 -23.95 49.28 -7.66
CA THR A 536 -24.97 48.48 -8.35
C THR A 536 -24.33 47.45 -9.29
N GLU A 537 -23.30 47.83 -10.02
CA GLU A 537 -22.58 46.97 -10.96
C GLU A 537 -21.84 45.83 -10.25
N LEU A 538 -21.25 46.10 -9.07
CA LEU A 538 -20.60 45.09 -8.24
C LEU A 538 -21.62 44.07 -7.72
N SER A 539 -22.74 44.55 -7.18
CA SER A 539 -23.83 43.70 -6.70
C SER A 539 -24.38 42.83 -7.83
N GLU A 540 -24.60 43.38 -9.03
CA GLU A 540 -25.02 42.60 -10.19
C GLU A 540 -23.98 41.57 -10.62
N ALA A 541 -22.69 41.89 -10.58
CA ALA A 541 -21.62 40.95 -10.89
C ALA A 541 -21.60 39.78 -9.89
N ALA A 542 -21.72 40.05 -8.59
CA ALA A 542 -21.79 39.03 -7.55
C ALA A 542 -23.00 38.09 -7.75
N ILE A 543 -24.19 38.66 -8.03
CA ILE A 543 -25.41 37.90 -8.35
C ILE A 543 -25.21 37.02 -9.59
N ARG A 544 -24.56 37.52 -10.65
CA ARG A 544 -24.25 36.75 -11.87
C ARG A 544 -23.34 35.56 -11.59
N THR A 545 -22.40 35.70 -10.65
CA THR A 545 -21.51 34.60 -10.24
C THR A 545 -22.25 33.58 -9.39
N LEU A 546 -23.06 34.03 -8.42
CA LEU A 546 -23.90 33.16 -7.58
C LEU A 546 -24.91 32.34 -8.42
N LEU A 547 -25.41 32.91 -9.52
CA LEU A 547 -26.27 32.22 -10.49
C LEU A 547 -25.58 31.03 -11.19
N ARG A 548 -24.25 30.96 -11.15
CA ARG A 548 -23.43 29.86 -11.69
C ARG A 548 -22.71 29.06 -10.61
N TRP A 549 -22.93 29.38 -9.34
CA TRP A 549 -22.24 28.75 -8.22
C TRP A 549 -22.36 27.22 -8.26
N PRO A 550 -21.26 26.46 -8.16
CA PRO A 550 -21.31 25.03 -8.40
C PRO A 550 -21.85 24.22 -7.20
N ASN A 551 -21.96 24.81 -6.01
CA ASN A 551 -22.25 24.08 -4.77
C ASN A 551 -23.66 24.36 -4.19
N TYR A 552 -24.20 23.42 -3.40
CA TYR A 552 -25.50 23.55 -2.72
C TYR A 552 -25.53 24.64 -1.62
N ASP A 553 -24.38 25.01 -1.06
CA ASP A 553 -24.22 25.96 0.05
C ASP A 553 -24.74 27.38 -0.24
N SER A 554 -24.84 27.77 -1.51
CA SER A 554 -25.48 29.03 -1.95
C SER A 554 -27.02 29.05 -1.80
N GLY A 555 -27.64 27.91 -1.50
CA GLY A 555 -29.10 27.79 -1.41
C GLY A 555 -29.72 28.70 -0.37
N ASP A 556 -29.05 28.89 0.78
CA ASP A 556 -29.56 29.71 1.88
C ASP A 556 -29.62 31.19 1.51
N PHE A 557 -28.64 31.67 0.73
CA PHE A 557 -28.68 33.01 0.16
C PHE A 557 -29.91 33.22 -0.73
N TRP A 558 -30.17 32.29 -1.66
CA TRP A 558 -31.32 32.40 -2.56
C TRP A 558 -32.66 32.29 -1.83
N LEU A 559 -32.75 31.40 -0.84
CA LEU A 559 -33.92 31.30 0.02
C LEU A 559 -34.17 32.62 0.77
N SER A 560 -33.12 33.25 1.30
CA SER A 560 -33.24 34.55 1.98
C SER A 560 -33.79 35.67 1.08
N ILE A 561 -33.48 35.63 -0.23
CA ILE A 561 -34.01 36.59 -1.21
C ILE A 561 -35.50 36.35 -1.47
N ILE A 562 -35.94 35.08 -1.57
CA ILE A 562 -37.36 34.75 -1.74
C ILE A 562 -38.18 35.21 -0.53
N LEU A 563 -37.65 35.01 0.67
CA LEU A 563 -38.32 35.37 1.92
C LEU A 563 -38.30 36.89 2.22
N SER A 564 -37.58 37.69 1.42
CA SER A 564 -37.44 39.13 1.64
C SER A 564 -38.56 39.93 0.94
N ASP A 565 -39.32 40.68 1.74
CA ASP A 565 -40.32 41.64 1.24
C ASP A 565 -39.69 42.79 0.43
N GLN A 566 -38.41 43.08 0.67
CA GLN A 566 -37.66 44.16 0.03
C GLN A 566 -36.92 43.73 -1.25
N ALA A 567 -36.96 42.44 -1.61
CA ALA A 567 -36.31 41.95 -2.82
C ALA A 567 -37.01 42.45 -4.09
N SER A 568 -36.23 42.95 -5.06
CA SER A 568 -36.75 43.33 -6.37
C SER A 568 -37.30 42.12 -7.13
N ALA A 569 -38.25 42.33 -8.04
CA ALA A 569 -38.80 41.27 -8.89
C ALA A 569 -37.71 40.52 -9.68
N LYS A 570 -36.67 41.24 -10.13
CA LYS A 570 -35.49 40.66 -10.79
C LYS A 570 -34.73 39.70 -9.87
N ASN A 571 -34.51 40.08 -8.62
CA ASN A 571 -33.79 39.25 -7.66
C ASN A 571 -34.61 38.02 -7.23
N ARG A 572 -35.93 38.16 -7.06
CA ARG A 572 -36.82 37.01 -6.81
C ARG A 572 -36.77 35.99 -7.96
N SER A 573 -36.88 36.47 -9.20
CA SER A 573 -36.77 35.61 -10.38
C SER A 573 -35.40 34.90 -10.47
N ASN A 574 -34.30 35.60 -10.14
CA ASN A 574 -32.97 34.98 -10.07
C ASN A 574 -32.87 33.91 -8.96
N ALA A 575 -33.52 34.14 -7.82
CA ALA A 575 -33.54 33.20 -6.70
C ALA A 575 -34.32 31.93 -7.05
N GLU A 576 -35.53 32.06 -7.60
CA GLU A 576 -36.34 30.94 -8.10
C GLU A 576 -35.55 30.10 -9.12
N ARG A 577 -34.92 30.77 -10.10
CA ARG A 577 -34.10 30.10 -11.11
C ARG A 577 -32.92 29.35 -10.50
N SER A 578 -32.28 29.93 -9.49
CA SER A 578 -31.13 29.32 -8.81
C SER A 578 -31.53 28.13 -7.96
N LEU A 579 -32.58 28.24 -7.15
CA LEU A 579 -33.10 27.12 -6.36
C LEU A 579 -33.55 25.99 -7.27
N LYS A 580 -34.22 26.29 -8.39
CA LYS A 580 -34.53 25.28 -9.41
C LYS A 580 -33.27 24.60 -9.96
N ARG A 581 -32.23 25.36 -10.32
CA ARG A 581 -30.97 24.81 -10.80
C ARG A 581 -30.33 23.89 -9.77
N LEU A 582 -30.23 24.33 -8.52
CA LEU A 582 -29.66 23.54 -7.42
C LEU A 582 -30.39 22.20 -7.25
N HIS A 583 -31.69 22.14 -7.48
CA HIS A 583 -32.44 20.89 -7.31
C HIS A 583 -32.44 19.99 -8.56
N THR A 584 -32.27 20.54 -9.75
CA THR A 584 -32.50 19.81 -11.01
C THR A 584 -31.25 19.52 -11.82
N ASN A 585 -30.17 20.29 -11.65
CA ASN A 585 -28.92 20.05 -12.37
C ASN A 585 -28.08 18.96 -11.68
N LYS A 586 -27.55 18.01 -12.46
CA LYS A 586 -26.72 16.90 -11.97
C LYS A 586 -25.28 17.30 -11.69
N ASP A 587 -24.82 18.41 -12.26
CA ASP A 587 -23.43 18.90 -12.16
C ASP A 587 -23.19 19.79 -10.92
N ILE A 588 -24.15 19.85 -9.99
CA ILE A 588 -24.00 20.58 -8.72
C ILE A 588 -23.17 19.73 -7.75
N LEU A 589 -22.09 20.31 -7.26
CA LEU A 589 -21.13 19.72 -6.32
C LEU A 589 -21.60 19.91 -4.87
N GLY A 590 -20.99 19.16 -3.94
CA GLY A 590 -21.29 19.22 -2.50
C GLY A 590 -22.10 18.02 -1.99
N ASP A 591 -22.35 17.99 -0.68
CA ASP A 591 -23.07 16.88 -0.05
C ASP A 591 -24.55 16.92 -0.47
N LYS A 592 -25.07 15.79 -0.96
CA LYS A 592 -26.49 15.66 -1.32
C LYS A 592 -27.41 15.83 -0.11
N LYS A 593 -26.88 15.62 1.10
CA LYS A 593 -27.56 15.98 2.34
C LYS A 593 -27.87 17.47 2.41
N ASP A 594 -26.97 18.35 1.97
CA ASP A 594 -27.19 19.80 1.96
C ASP A 594 -28.36 20.17 1.04
N LYS A 595 -28.48 19.50 -0.11
CA LYS A 595 -29.65 19.62 -1.01
C LYS A 595 -30.96 19.26 -0.29
N MET A 596 -30.95 18.17 0.48
CA MET A 596 -32.12 17.68 1.22
C MET A 596 -32.51 18.64 2.35
N GLU A 597 -31.53 19.14 3.12
CA GLU A 597 -31.77 20.11 4.20
C GLU A 597 -32.28 21.45 3.65
N LEU A 598 -31.73 21.90 2.51
CA LEU A 598 -32.25 23.04 1.77
C LEU A 598 -33.71 22.82 1.33
N SER A 599 -34.04 21.63 0.83
CA SER A 599 -35.40 21.27 0.41
C SER A 599 -36.40 21.38 1.57
N VAL A 600 -36.02 20.88 2.75
CA VAL A 600 -36.84 20.99 3.97
C VAL A 600 -37.12 22.45 4.30
N ARG A 601 -36.08 23.30 4.29
CA ARG A 601 -36.22 24.73 4.58
C ARG A 601 -37.11 25.44 3.57
N ILE A 602 -36.98 25.13 2.27
CA ILE A 602 -37.86 25.70 1.23
C ILE A 602 -39.32 25.33 1.50
N VAL A 603 -39.61 24.05 1.73
CA VAL A 603 -41.00 23.59 1.96
C VAL A 603 -41.60 24.21 3.22
N GLN A 604 -40.81 24.35 4.28
CA GLN A 604 -41.31 24.89 5.54
C GLN A 604 -41.48 26.41 5.56
N GLN A 605 -40.67 27.15 4.80
CA GLN A 605 -40.59 28.62 4.92
C GLN A 605 -41.26 29.37 3.76
N VAL A 606 -41.35 28.77 2.57
CA VAL A 606 -41.85 29.46 1.38
C VAL A 606 -43.32 29.13 1.13
N ASN A 607 -44.16 30.16 0.94
CA ASN A 607 -45.58 30.02 0.60
C ASN A 607 -45.80 30.01 -0.93
N ASP A 608 -45.10 29.13 -1.64
CA ASP A 608 -45.23 28.94 -3.09
C ASP A 608 -45.40 27.45 -3.41
N PRO A 609 -46.64 26.98 -3.65
CA PRO A 609 -46.91 25.58 -3.94
C PRO A 609 -46.16 25.03 -5.15
N GLU A 610 -45.90 25.85 -6.18
CA GLU A 610 -45.18 25.42 -7.38
C GLU A 610 -43.71 25.16 -7.08
N LEU A 611 -43.06 26.06 -6.33
CA LEU A 611 -41.67 25.88 -5.91
C LEU A 611 -41.51 24.67 -5.00
N LYS A 612 -42.41 24.48 -4.02
CA LYS A 612 -42.43 23.30 -3.15
C LYS A 612 -42.55 22.01 -3.95
N ALA A 613 -43.51 21.97 -4.88
CA ALA A 613 -43.74 20.84 -5.76
C ALA A 613 -42.52 20.52 -6.64
N MET A 614 -41.82 21.54 -7.15
CA MET A 614 -40.62 21.36 -7.97
C MET A 614 -39.46 20.76 -7.16
N VAL A 615 -39.22 21.27 -5.95
CA VAL A 615 -38.15 20.80 -5.06
C VAL A 615 -38.34 19.33 -4.70
N ILE A 616 -39.54 18.95 -4.23
CA ILE A 616 -39.86 17.56 -3.89
C ILE A 616 -39.83 16.66 -5.13
N GLY A 617 -40.32 17.15 -6.27
CA GLY A 617 -40.27 16.42 -7.53
C GLY A 617 -38.87 16.03 -8.00
N SER A 618 -37.84 16.77 -7.57
CA SER A 618 -36.45 16.44 -7.89
C SER A 618 -35.93 15.12 -7.29
N TYR A 619 -36.73 14.48 -6.42
CA TYR A 619 -36.39 13.21 -5.76
C TYR A 619 -37.26 12.04 -6.22
N GLU A 620 -38.25 12.25 -7.09
CA GLU A 620 -39.21 11.20 -7.49
C GLU A 620 -38.64 10.17 -8.48
N ASN A 621 -37.56 10.51 -9.18
CA ASN A 621 -36.93 9.64 -10.18
C ASN A 621 -35.42 9.52 -9.94
N GLY A 622 -34.92 8.30 -9.70
CA GLY A 622 -33.48 8.02 -9.74
C GLY A 622 -32.72 8.14 -8.41
N LEU A 623 -33.38 7.97 -7.25
CA LEU A 623 -32.70 7.93 -5.96
C LEU A 623 -31.84 6.67 -5.77
N HIS A 624 -30.57 6.88 -5.46
CA HIS A 624 -29.66 5.85 -4.97
C HIS A 624 -30.06 5.40 -3.55
N TRP A 625 -29.73 4.17 -3.16
CA TRP A 625 -30.19 3.58 -1.89
C TRP A 625 -29.78 4.41 -0.66
N GLN A 626 -28.58 5.01 -0.67
CA GLN A 626 -28.10 5.88 0.43
C GLN A 626 -28.95 7.14 0.57
N GLU A 627 -29.39 7.73 -0.54
CA GLU A 627 -30.23 8.94 -0.53
C GLU A 627 -31.60 8.64 0.06
N ARG A 628 -32.15 7.45 -0.20
CA ARG A 628 -33.43 7.00 0.39
C ARG A 628 -33.35 6.94 1.92
N VAL A 629 -32.24 6.43 2.46
CA VAL A 629 -32.02 6.37 3.92
C VAL A 629 -32.03 7.77 4.52
N HIS A 630 -31.33 8.72 3.89
CA HIS A 630 -31.33 10.11 4.34
C HIS A 630 -32.70 10.77 4.23
N ILE A 631 -33.42 10.58 3.12
CA ILE A 631 -34.78 11.12 2.91
C ILE A 631 -35.73 10.64 4.01
N ARG A 632 -35.70 9.35 4.38
CA ARG A 632 -36.57 8.80 5.45
C ARG A 632 -36.44 9.55 6.77
N HIS A 633 -35.24 10.05 7.07
CA HIS A 633 -35.00 10.84 8.27
C HIS A 633 -35.29 12.33 8.07
N ILE A 634 -34.73 12.92 7.00
CA ILE A 634 -34.72 14.37 6.77
C ILE A 634 -36.10 14.90 6.34
N PHE A 635 -36.85 14.15 5.53
CA PHE A 635 -38.14 14.61 4.98
C PHE A 635 -39.35 14.29 5.87
N LYS A 636 -39.16 13.54 6.95
CA LYS A 636 -40.23 13.18 7.88
C LYS A 636 -41.06 14.40 8.37
N PRO A 637 -40.48 15.58 8.66
CA PRO A 637 -41.24 16.77 9.05
C PRO A 637 -42.17 17.32 7.96
N LEU A 638 -41.96 16.96 6.70
CA LEU A 638 -42.70 17.51 5.56
C LEU A 638 -44.00 16.75 5.25
N LYS A 639 -44.26 15.61 5.90
CA LYS A 639 -45.44 14.76 5.66
C LYS A 639 -46.77 15.49 5.90
N SER A 640 -46.78 16.47 6.80
CA SER A 640 -47.96 17.28 7.13
C SER A 640 -48.08 18.57 6.31
N ASP A 641 -47.17 18.84 5.37
CA ASP A 641 -47.26 20.03 4.52
C ASP A 641 -48.49 19.93 3.58
N PRO A 642 -49.34 20.97 3.50
CA PRO A 642 -50.59 20.91 2.74
C PRO A 642 -50.39 20.83 1.22
N ASP A 643 -49.23 21.25 0.70
CA ASP A 643 -48.98 21.33 -0.74
C ASP A 643 -48.25 20.09 -1.26
N VAL A 644 -47.36 19.49 -0.45
CA VAL A 644 -46.49 18.37 -0.89
C VAL A 644 -46.54 17.13 0.00
N GLY A 645 -47.33 17.11 1.07
CA GLY A 645 -47.36 16.03 2.06
C GLY A 645 -47.63 14.63 1.49
N GLU A 646 -48.53 14.51 0.51
CA GLU A 646 -48.80 13.24 -0.18
C GLU A 646 -47.60 12.74 -0.99
N ARG A 647 -46.92 13.64 -1.70
CA ARG A 647 -45.73 13.32 -2.50
C ARG A 647 -44.56 12.91 -1.60
N VAL A 648 -44.41 13.61 -0.47
CA VAL A 648 -43.43 13.24 0.56
C VAL A 648 -43.75 11.87 1.14
N ALA A 649 -45.01 11.57 1.46
CA ALA A 649 -45.39 10.25 1.98
C ALA A 649 -45.00 9.13 1.01
N ALA A 650 -45.25 9.31 -0.30
CA ALA A 650 -44.83 8.36 -1.33
C ALA A 650 -43.30 8.15 -1.37
N LEU A 651 -42.50 9.19 -1.16
CA LEU A 651 -41.03 9.08 -1.10
C LEU A 651 -40.52 8.34 0.15
N LEU A 652 -41.28 8.37 1.25
CA LEU A 652 -40.91 7.72 2.52
C LEU A 652 -41.26 6.22 2.56
N ASP A 653 -42.21 5.78 1.73
CA ASP A 653 -42.72 4.40 1.69
C ASP A 653 -41.84 3.44 0.85
N PHE A 654 -40.89 3.97 0.07
CA PHE A 654 -39.83 3.21 -0.64
C PHE A 654 -38.56 3.06 0.20
#